data_AF-A0A971ITZ8-F1
#
_entry.id   AF-A0A971ITZ8-F1
#
_cell.length_a   1.000
_cell.length_b   1.000
_cell.length_c   1.000
_cell.angle_alpha   90.00
_cell.angle_beta   90.00
_cell.angle_gamma   90.00
#
_symmetry.space_group_name_H-M   'P 1'
#
loop_
_entity.id
_entity.type
_entity.pdbx_description
1 polymer ?
#
loop_
_entity_poly.entity_id
_entity_poly.type
_entity_poly.pdbx_seq_one_letter_code
_entity_poly.pdbx_strand_id
1 'polypeptide(L)'
;MRRLLAILVTLAVVLNFVWVKPAPAYAAIDYNSIRVRLSSMGSITSVPVTVQGGYTIKEDSSIKLEQKAYTVKLQNGKLVLTDGSKNWNLGTKFTFKRSHGSLRINNPAYGKTDYLGDMEFRVNGSSIMLINELHLELYLYGVVPSEMPNSWPLEALKAQAVAARTYAANKIRAGQTYALVDTQSDQVYRGYNKSASRAIQAVDATRGQVLKYKGSFAETFYSSSNGGITERAGNAFASDRDYLKIKEDKYDLNPSNPKASWTVTYAKEPVDKNLQSRLLSNSSFINYLKEKKYSTKESDIKILKILDLKVEEYNDSKRLQKGKIVLEVEAAKADNTKEKETIEVPVTLTKSNTRSLLKLDSLLFEVTTDKDETKFIIKGSGFGHGVGMSQYGAKARAEDGHSYKKILDFYYPGTSIETLDIKAPEDPDYVPPADPKPTPKPEPTPKPEPAKYGKVKVQTSLNVRQGPGTQHKIIGSLKNNDKVEIIGQSGNWYQIKFGSKTGYVSKDYIVLETKQDKPKNDKPADTAPPPSSEPALPPEKDEKKTGVVTASALNIRSGPGTKNKIVGVAKKGKKVTVHEKVGDWYRITYNGIKGYVHSSYIKLEQSKSSAPASPSPAAQITATLRRGSKGSQVKALQQLLNSLGY
;
A
#
# COMPACT_ATOMS: atom_id res chain seq x y z
N MET A 1 40.52 -65.76 -30.65
CA MET A 1 40.10 -64.34 -30.69
C MET A 1 38.69 -64.07 -30.15
N ARG A 2 37.67 -64.91 -30.40
CA ARG A 2 36.29 -64.65 -29.90
C ARG A 2 36.08 -64.79 -28.37
N ARG A 3 36.91 -65.56 -27.65
CA ARG A 3 36.80 -65.71 -26.18
C ARG A 3 37.57 -64.63 -25.38
N LEU A 4 38.57 -63.97 -25.97
CA LEU A 4 39.28 -62.84 -25.33
C LEU A 4 38.48 -61.54 -25.42
N LEU A 5 37.72 -61.34 -26.50
CA LEU A 5 36.91 -60.13 -26.69
C LEU A 5 35.71 -60.08 -25.75
N ALA A 6 35.14 -61.22 -25.36
CA ALA A 6 34.02 -61.30 -24.43
C ALA A 6 34.41 -60.94 -22.98
N ILE A 7 35.64 -61.25 -22.57
CA ILE A 7 36.16 -60.94 -21.22
C ILE A 7 36.55 -59.45 -21.12
N LEU A 8 37.09 -58.85 -22.18
CA LEU A 8 37.39 -57.41 -22.22
C LEU A 8 36.15 -56.52 -22.26
N VAL A 9 35.05 -56.98 -22.89
CA VAL A 9 33.77 -56.24 -22.90
C VAL A 9 33.02 -56.37 -21.57
N THR A 10 33.14 -57.48 -20.84
CA THR A 10 32.56 -57.60 -19.49
C THR A 10 33.35 -56.83 -18.44
N LEU A 11 34.68 -56.74 -18.54
CA LEU A 11 35.47 -55.91 -17.62
C LEU A 11 35.25 -54.40 -17.84
N ALA A 12 34.99 -53.96 -19.07
CA ALA A 12 34.70 -52.56 -19.41
C ALA A 12 33.30 -52.09 -19.00
N VAL A 13 32.33 -53.01 -18.83
CA VAL A 13 30.98 -52.68 -18.34
C VAL A 13 30.93 -52.65 -16.80
N VAL A 14 31.83 -53.35 -16.10
CA VAL A 14 31.91 -53.30 -14.63
C VAL A 14 32.73 -52.09 -14.13
N LEU A 15 33.61 -51.53 -14.95
CA LEU A 15 34.43 -50.34 -14.61
C LEU A 15 33.76 -48.99 -14.93
N ASN A 16 32.54 -48.96 -15.48
CA ASN A 16 31.76 -47.73 -15.69
C ASN A 16 30.67 -47.49 -14.63
N PHE A 17 30.64 -48.27 -13.55
CA PHE A 17 30.00 -47.82 -12.30
C PHE A 17 30.97 -46.95 -11.52
N VAL A 18 31.32 -45.78 -12.08
CA VAL A 18 31.69 -44.65 -11.23
C VAL A 18 30.49 -44.47 -10.33
N TRP A 19 30.67 -44.70 -9.03
CA TRP A 19 29.78 -44.19 -8.00
C TRP A 19 29.67 -42.68 -8.24
N VAL A 20 28.68 -42.26 -9.03
CA VAL A 20 28.20 -40.90 -9.01
C VAL A 20 27.66 -40.78 -7.59
N LYS A 21 28.51 -40.28 -6.68
CA LYS A 21 28.03 -39.82 -5.39
C LYS A 21 26.85 -38.91 -5.75
N PRO A 22 25.62 -39.19 -5.29
CA PRO A 22 24.54 -38.26 -5.53
C PRO A 22 25.07 -36.90 -5.14
N ALA A 23 24.95 -35.91 -6.05
CA ALA A 23 25.24 -34.53 -5.71
C ALA A 23 24.62 -34.31 -4.33
N PRO A 24 25.36 -33.79 -3.34
CA PRO A 24 24.84 -33.67 -1.99
C PRO A 24 23.46 -33.05 -2.14
N ALA A 25 22.42 -33.77 -1.71
CA ALA A 25 21.07 -33.29 -1.81
C ALA A 25 21.06 -31.96 -1.06
N TYR A 26 21.12 -30.85 -1.81
CA TYR A 26 21.04 -29.54 -1.21
C TYR A 26 19.70 -29.56 -0.50
N ALA A 27 19.74 -29.48 0.83
CA ALA A 27 18.52 -29.42 1.61
C ALA A 27 17.63 -28.35 0.98
N ALA A 28 16.39 -28.73 0.64
CA ALA A 28 15.46 -27.80 0.02
C ALA A 28 15.38 -26.55 0.90
N ILE A 29 15.48 -25.37 0.28
CA ILE A 29 15.42 -24.10 1.01
C ILE A 29 14.09 -24.04 1.75
N ASP A 30 14.13 -23.87 3.06
CA ASP A 30 12.94 -23.68 3.88
C ASP A 30 12.43 -22.24 3.69
N TYR A 31 11.27 -22.10 3.05
CA TYR A 31 10.60 -20.82 2.84
C TYR A 31 9.55 -20.49 3.93
N ASN A 32 9.36 -21.36 4.92
CA ASN A 32 8.39 -21.13 5.99
C ASN A 32 8.79 -19.92 6.85
N SER A 33 10.09 -19.73 7.08
CA SER A 33 10.61 -18.68 7.95
C SER A 33 11.50 -17.70 7.19
N ILE A 34 11.54 -16.47 7.70
CA ILE A 34 12.46 -15.43 7.25
C ILE A 34 13.12 -14.76 8.45
N ARG A 35 14.41 -14.47 8.29
CA ARG A 35 15.23 -13.75 9.28
C ARG A 35 15.53 -12.35 8.75
N VAL A 36 15.02 -11.33 9.44
CA VAL A 36 15.09 -9.93 9.03
C VAL A 36 15.97 -9.15 10.01
N ARG A 37 17.06 -8.57 9.53
CA ARG A 37 17.88 -7.68 10.36
C ARG A 37 17.18 -6.33 10.49
N LEU A 38 16.99 -5.86 11.72
CA LEU A 38 16.45 -4.54 12.00
C LEU A 38 17.56 -3.48 11.89
N SER A 39 17.98 -3.18 10.66
CA SER A 39 19.02 -2.19 10.37
C SER A 39 18.57 -0.77 10.71
N SER A 40 17.26 -0.51 10.76
CA SER A 40 16.72 0.79 11.18
C SER A 40 17.02 1.13 12.65
N MET A 41 17.43 0.14 13.46
CA MET A 41 17.85 0.36 14.84
C MET A 41 19.16 1.17 14.93
N GLY A 42 19.97 1.18 13.87
CA GLY A 42 21.28 1.86 13.87
C GLY A 42 22.29 1.21 14.84
N SER A 43 23.24 2.01 15.32
CA SER A 43 24.27 1.58 16.27
C SER A 43 23.83 1.88 17.71
N ILE A 44 23.22 0.90 18.38
CA ILE A 44 22.70 1.04 19.74
C ILE A 44 23.35 0.07 20.72
N THR A 45 23.45 0.46 21.99
CA THR A 45 24.01 -0.36 23.08
C THR A 45 22.97 -0.73 24.15
N SER A 46 21.77 -0.18 24.04
CA SER A 46 20.67 -0.38 24.99
C SER A 46 19.34 -0.42 24.21
N VAL A 47 18.55 -1.47 24.41
CA VAL A 47 17.28 -1.69 23.72
C VAL A 47 16.15 -1.83 24.75
N PRO A 48 15.31 -0.80 24.92
CA PRO A 48 14.08 -0.94 25.69
C PRO A 48 13.07 -1.81 24.94
N VAL A 49 12.56 -2.83 25.61
CA VAL A 49 11.55 -3.74 25.08
C VAL A 49 10.39 -3.89 26.06
N THR A 50 9.19 -4.20 25.56
CA THR A 50 8.04 -4.56 26.40
C THR A 50 7.46 -5.86 25.88
N VAL A 51 7.45 -6.87 26.74
CA VAL A 51 6.90 -8.18 26.45
C VAL A 51 5.38 -8.08 26.58
N GLN A 52 4.65 -8.39 25.49
CA GLN A 52 3.18 -8.32 25.42
C GLN A 52 2.61 -9.68 25.04
N GLY A 53 3.00 -10.73 25.76
CA GLY A 53 2.64 -12.11 25.47
C GLY A 53 3.51 -13.11 26.22
N GLY A 54 3.47 -14.36 25.79
CA GLY A 54 4.32 -15.42 26.32
C GLY A 54 5.66 -15.46 25.60
N TYR A 55 6.75 -15.26 26.35
CA TYR A 55 8.11 -15.35 25.84
C TYR A 55 9.02 -16.09 26.82
N THR A 56 9.97 -16.84 26.27
CA THR A 56 11.09 -17.44 27.01
C THR A 56 12.41 -17.03 26.38
N ILE A 57 13.53 -17.35 27.04
CA ILE A 57 14.86 -17.26 26.42
C ILE A 57 15.15 -18.60 25.73
N LYS A 58 15.44 -18.59 24.43
CA LYS A 58 15.68 -19.82 23.64
C LYS A 58 16.86 -20.63 24.18
N GLU A 59 17.92 -19.92 24.58
CA GLU A 59 19.17 -20.51 25.08
C GLU A 59 19.07 -20.96 26.54
N ASP A 60 18.04 -20.52 27.27
CA ASP A 60 17.71 -20.98 28.63
C ASP A 60 16.20 -20.90 28.83
N SER A 61 15.50 -21.97 28.44
CA SER A 61 14.03 -22.03 28.47
C SER A 61 13.44 -22.01 29.88
N SER A 62 14.26 -22.13 30.93
CA SER A 62 13.82 -21.96 32.31
C SER A 62 13.45 -20.49 32.63
N ILE A 63 14.01 -19.55 31.86
CA ILE A 63 13.72 -18.12 31.98
C ILE A 63 12.44 -17.82 31.20
N LYS A 64 11.32 -17.75 31.92
CA LYS A 64 10.04 -17.24 31.42
C LYS A 64 9.94 -15.74 31.68
N LEU A 65 9.59 -14.98 30.65
CA LEU A 65 9.45 -13.53 30.76
C LEU A 65 8.01 -13.16 31.13
N GLU A 66 7.88 -12.25 32.09
CA GLU A 66 6.61 -11.66 32.48
C GLU A 66 6.18 -10.60 31.44
N GLN A 67 4.89 -10.28 31.38
CA GLN A 67 4.37 -9.25 30.48
C GLN A 67 4.66 -7.83 31.00
N LYS A 68 5.93 -7.42 30.93
CA LYS A 68 6.42 -6.14 31.44
C LYS A 68 7.56 -5.58 30.59
N ALA A 69 8.07 -4.42 31.00
CA ALA A 69 9.21 -3.78 30.36
C ALA A 69 10.52 -4.44 30.79
N TYR A 70 11.42 -4.60 29.82
CA TYR A 70 12.80 -5.02 30.02
C TYR A 70 13.75 -4.11 29.24
N THR A 71 15.03 -4.17 29.55
CA THR A 71 16.09 -3.55 28.75
C THR A 71 17.16 -4.58 28.43
N VAL A 72 17.55 -4.66 27.16
CA VAL A 72 18.74 -5.41 26.73
C VAL A 72 19.90 -4.45 26.61
N LYS A 73 20.99 -4.69 27.34
CA LYS A 73 22.18 -3.82 27.37
C LYS A 73 23.42 -4.59 26.89
N LEU A 74 24.30 -3.90 26.18
CA LEU A 74 25.65 -4.37 25.89
C LEU A 74 26.60 -3.87 26.98
N GLN A 75 27.14 -4.78 27.79
CA GLN A 75 28.06 -4.48 28.88
C GLN A 75 29.26 -5.42 28.79
N ASN A 76 30.47 -4.87 28.75
CA ASN A 76 31.73 -5.64 28.70
C ASN A 76 31.73 -6.71 27.59
N GLY A 77 31.20 -6.38 26.40
CA GLY A 77 31.11 -7.30 25.27
C GLY A 77 30.06 -8.41 25.41
N LYS A 78 29.21 -8.37 26.44
CA LYS A 78 28.13 -9.34 26.69
C LYS A 78 26.77 -8.65 26.74
N LEU A 79 25.73 -9.38 26.40
CA LEU A 79 24.36 -8.96 26.47
C LEU A 79 23.79 -9.27 27.86
N VAL A 80 23.20 -8.26 28.47
CA VAL A 80 22.54 -8.33 29.77
C VAL A 80 21.08 -7.93 29.59
N LEU A 81 20.17 -8.83 29.93
CA LEU A 81 18.74 -8.51 30.06
C LEU A 81 18.48 -8.04 31.50
N THR A 82 17.66 -7.01 31.67
CA THR A 82 17.26 -6.52 33.00
C THR A 82 15.82 -6.03 33.02
N ASP A 83 15.11 -6.26 34.11
CA ASP A 83 13.81 -5.63 34.41
C ASP A 83 13.93 -4.48 35.43
N GLY A 84 15.15 -4.10 35.79
CA GLY A 84 15.46 -3.10 36.83
C GLY A 84 15.68 -3.71 38.22
N SER A 85 15.14 -4.89 38.50
CA SER A 85 15.30 -5.60 39.78
C SER A 85 16.27 -6.78 39.67
N LYS A 86 16.26 -7.46 38.52
CA LYS A 86 17.10 -8.64 38.23
C LYS A 86 17.85 -8.45 36.93
N ASN A 87 19.07 -8.98 36.88
CA ASN A 87 19.91 -9.03 35.68
C ASN A 87 20.14 -10.48 35.26
N TRP A 88 20.05 -10.74 33.96
CA TRP A 88 20.40 -12.02 33.34
C TRP A 88 21.55 -11.80 32.35
N ASN A 89 22.68 -12.46 32.57
CA ASN A 89 23.83 -12.42 31.67
C ASN A 89 23.68 -13.49 30.59
N LEU A 90 23.42 -13.08 29.35
CA LEU A 90 22.99 -13.96 28.26
C LEU A 90 24.05 -14.11 27.15
N GLY A 91 25.33 -13.94 27.48
CA GLY A 91 26.44 -14.17 26.57
C GLY A 91 26.52 -13.15 25.43
N THR A 92 26.96 -13.56 24.24
CA THR A 92 27.10 -12.67 23.07
C THR A 92 25.89 -12.69 22.13
N LYS A 93 24.93 -13.59 22.40
CA LYS A 93 23.72 -13.76 21.61
C LYS A 93 22.67 -14.49 22.45
N PHE A 94 21.43 -14.02 22.40
CA PHE A 94 20.28 -14.77 22.89
C PHE A 94 19.02 -14.42 22.10
N THR A 95 17.97 -15.24 22.23
CA THR A 95 16.73 -15.09 21.49
C THR A 95 15.54 -15.07 22.43
N PHE A 96 14.69 -14.06 22.30
CA PHE A 96 13.33 -14.09 22.84
C PHE A 96 12.51 -15.05 21.97
N LYS A 97 12.22 -16.24 22.51
CA LYS A 97 11.41 -17.27 21.87
C LYS A 97 9.95 -17.00 22.18
N ARG A 98 9.16 -16.69 21.17
CA ARG A 98 7.74 -16.36 21.31
C ARG A 98 6.91 -17.64 21.43
N SER A 99 5.93 -17.63 22.33
CA SER A 99 4.79 -18.54 22.29
C SER A 99 3.53 -17.86 21.76
N HIS A 100 3.19 -16.66 22.24
CA HIS A 100 2.07 -15.83 21.78
C HIS A 100 2.30 -14.34 22.10
N GLY A 101 1.44 -13.45 21.61
CA GLY A 101 1.46 -12.00 21.78
C GLY A 101 2.45 -11.28 20.86
N SER A 102 3.04 -10.18 21.31
CA SER A 102 4.06 -9.46 20.53
C SER A 102 5.16 -8.89 21.42
N LEU A 103 6.31 -8.61 20.80
CA LEU A 103 7.40 -7.90 21.45
C LEU A 103 7.40 -6.45 20.97
N ARG A 104 7.11 -5.51 21.87
CA ARG A 104 7.19 -4.09 21.57
C ARG A 104 8.62 -3.61 21.74
N ILE A 105 9.19 -3.00 20.70
CA ILE A 105 10.54 -2.43 20.73
C ILE A 105 10.46 -0.94 20.41
N ASN A 106 11.23 -0.13 21.13
CA ASN A 106 11.40 1.28 20.77
C ASN A 106 12.45 1.40 19.66
N ASN A 107 11.98 1.50 18.41
CA ASN A 107 12.83 1.62 17.24
C ASN A 107 13.12 3.12 16.96
N PRO A 108 14.38 3.57 16.93
CA PRO A 108 14.69 4.99 16.70
C PRO A 108 14.13 5.57 15.40
N ALA A 109 14.00 4.75 14.35
CA ALA A 109 13.48 5.18 13.06
C ALA A 109 11.94 5.10 12.98
N TYR A 110 11.32 4.15 13.68
CA TYR A 110 9.89 3.82 13.53
C TYR A 110 9.04 4.08 14.79
N GLY A 111 9.66 4.46 15.90
CA GLY A 111 9.00 4.58 17.20
C GLY A 111 8.68 3.23 17.83
N LYS A 112 7.66 3.22 18.71
CA LYS A 112 7.19 1.99 19.38
C LYS A 112 6.54 1.06 18.36
N THR A 113 7.19 -0.07 18.10
CA THR A 113 6.81 -1.02 17.06
C THR A 113 6.62 -2.40 17.67
N ASP A 114 5.53 -3.08 17.33
CA ASP A 114 5.25 -4.44 17.77
C ASP A 114 5.81 -5.43 16.76
N TYR A 115 6.54 -6.45 17.21
CA TYR A 115 7.09 -7.51 16.36
C TYR A 115 6.47 -8.85 16.73
N LEU A 116 6.03 -9.60 15.71
CA LEU A 116 5.67 -11.00 15.84
C LEU A 116 6.92 -11.89 15.69
N GLY A 117 6.77 -13.17 16.04
CA GLY A 117 7.85 -14.15 15.98
C GLY A 117 8.94 -13.93 17.04
N ASP A 118 10.06 -14.58 16.80
CA ASP A 118 11.22 -14.59 17.68
C ASP A 118 12.09 -13.35 17.43
N MET A 119 12.78 -12.89 18.48
CA MET A 119 13.70 -11.76 18.39
C MET A 119 15.08 -12.17 18.92
N GLU A 120 16.05 -12.32 18.02
CA GLU A 120 17.44 -12.55 18.36
C GLU A 120 18.16 -11.22 18.60
N PHE A 121 18.87 -11.13 19.71
CA PHE A 121 19.81 -10.07 20.03
C PHE A 121 21.22 -10.63 19.92
N ARG A 122 22.12 -9.91 19.24
CA ARG A 122 23.52 -10.30 19.12
C ARG A 122 24.47 -9.11 19.28
N VAL A 123 25.64 -9.39 19.83
CA VAL A 123 26.75 -8.44 19.83
C VAL A 123 27.25 -8.25 18.39
N ASN A 124 27.44 -6.99 18.00
CA ASN A 124 28.00 -6.60 16.71
C ASN A 124 28.98 -5.44 16.93
N GLY A 125 30.25 -5.78 17.17
CA GLY A 125 31.27 -4.81 17.60
C GLY A 125 30.86 -4.13 18.91
N SER A 126 30.77 -2.80 18.90
CA SER A 126 30.34 -1.98 20.04
C SER A 126 28.81 -1.74 20.08
N SER A 127 28.02 -2.49 19.32
CA SER A 127 26.57 -2.32 19.20
C SER A 127 25.81 -3.63 19.33
N ILE A 128 24.48 -3.54 19.48
CA ILE A 128 23.54 -4.67 19.47
C ILE A 128 22.89 -4.70 18.08
N MET A 129 22.95 -5.85 17.42
CA MET A 129 22.16 -6.13 16.22
C MET A 129 20.94 -6.97 16.61
N LEU A 130 19.78 -6.58 16.09
CA LEU A 130 18.52 -7.29 16.26
C LEU A 130 18.15 -8.03 14.97
N ILE A 131 17.68 -9.26 15.10
CA ILE A 131 17.18 -10.07 13.99
C ILE A 131 15.81 -10.62 14.40
N ASN A 132 14.79 -10.27 13.63
CA ASN A 132 13.45 -10.81 13.81
C ASN A 132 13.28 -12.06 12.93
N GLU A 133 12.99 -13.20 13.55
CA GLU A 133 12.74 -14.48 12.89
C GLU A 133 11.27 -14.85 13.02
N LEU A 134 10.57 -14.96 11.90
CA LEU A 134 9.13 -15.18 11.87
C LEU A 134 8.70 -15.89 10.58
N HIS A 135 7.46 -16.37 10.57
CA HIS A 135 6.89 -16.97 9.37
C HIS A 135 6.82 -15.96 8.22
N LEU A 136 7.12 -16.38 6.99
CA LEU A 136 7.19 -15.50 5.82
C LEU A 136 5.91 -14.67 5.61
N GLU A 137 4.75 -15.26 5.85
CA GLU A 137 3.46 -14.56 5.75
C GLU A 137 3.27 -13.49 6.83
N LEU A 138 3.71 -13.75 8.07
CA LEU A 138 3.62 -12.78 9.17
C LEU A 138 4.56 -11.58 8.94
N TYR A 139 5.71 -11.81 8.32
CA TYR A 139 6.59 -10.74 7.86
C TYR A 139 5.88 -9.79 6.88
N LEU A 140 5.10 -10.33 5.95
CA LEU A 140 4.36 -9.53 4.97
C LEU A 140 3.24 -8.68 5.59
N TYR A 141 2.74 -9.04 6.77
CA TYR A 141 1.83 -8.16 7.53
C TYR A 141 2.48 -6.85 7.95
N GLY A 142 3.81 -6.80 8.04
CA GLY A 142 4.54 -5.56 8.29
C GLY A 142 5.00 -4.84 7.02
N VAL A 143 5.26 -5.58 5.94
CA VAL A 143 5.71 -4.98 4.67
C VAL A 143 4.57 -4.34 3.90
N VAL A 144 3.51 -5.09 3.60
CA VAL A 144 2.43 -4.62 2.72
C VAL A 144 1.80 -3.31 3.19
N PRO A 145 1.42 -3.11 4.47
CA PRO A 145 0.87 -1.84 4.92
C PRO A 145 1.90 -0.72 5.08
N SER A 146 3.19 -1.04 5.09
CA SER A 146 4.28 -0.05 5.07
C SER A 146 4.56 0.48 3.67
N GLU A 147 4.25 -0.33 2.65
CA GLU A 147 4.46 -0.01 1.23
C GLU A 147 3.21 0.61 0.59
N MET A 148 2.02 0.09 0.91
CA MET A 148 0.74 0.59 0.40
C MET A 148 -0.22 0.91 1.55
N PRO A 149 -0.94 2.06 1.51
CA PRO A 149 -1.95 2.37 2.50
C PRO A 149 -3.02 1.27 2.63
N ASN A 150 -3.33 0.88 3.86
CA ASN A 150 -4.34 -0.16 4.15
C ASN A 150 -5.75 0.14 3.58
N SER A 151 -6.05 1.39 3.23
CA SER A 151 -7.33 1.78 2.62
C SER A 151 -7.41 1.51 1.10
N TRP A 152 -6.29 1.16 0.45
CA TRP A 152 -6.24 0.97 -1.00
C TRP A 152 -6.98 -0.28 -1.47
N PRO A 153 -7.33 -0.39 -2.76
CA PRO A 153 -8.04 -1.54 -3.32
C PRO A 153 -7.35 -2.87 -2.99
N LEU A 154 -8.15 -3.89 -2.66
CA LEU A 154 -7.65 -5.20 -2.24
C LEU A 154 -6.77 -5.85 -3.33
N GLU A 155 -7.13 -5.70 -4.60
CA GLU A 155 -6.35 -6.25 -5.71
C GLU A 155 -4.97 -5.59 -5.88
N ALA A 156 -4.83 -4.30 -5.54
CA ALA A 156 -3.52 -3.64 -5.51
C ALA A 156 -2.68 -4.17 -4.34
N LEU A 157 -3.28 -4.32 -3.15
CA LEU A 157 -2.61 -4.91 -1.99
C LEU A 157 -2.19 -6.37 -2.23
N LYS A 158 -3.00 -7.15 -2.94
CA LYS A 158 -2.66 -8.53 -3.35
C LYS A 158 -1.47 -8.56 -4.32
N ALA A 159 -1.43 -7.64 -5.29
CA ALA A 159 -0.28 -7.52 -6.19
C ALA A 159 0.99 -7.16 -5.41
N GLN A 160 0.90 -6.21 -4.47
CA GLN A 160 2.01 -5.86 -3.56
C GLN A 160 2.44 -7.04 -2.69
N ALA A 161 1.51 -7.84 -2.16
CA ALA A 161 1.82 -9.01 -1.34
C ALA A 161 2.61 -10.05 -2.13
N VAL A 162 2.17 -10.40 -3.36
CA VAL A 162 2.88 -11.35 -4.22
C VAL A 162 4.26 -10.82 -4.64
N ALA A 163 4.35 -9.54 -5.04
CA ALA A 163 5.62 -8.92 -5.39
C ALA A 163 6.59 -8.91 -4.21
N ALA A 164 6.13 -8.54 -3.01
CA ALA A 164 6.94 -8.51 -1.80
C ALA A 164 7.37 -9.90 -1.35
N ARG A 165 6.47 -10.89 -1.39
CA ARG A 165 6.79 -12.30 -1.08
C ARG A 165 7.86 -12.85 -2.01
N THR A 166 7.74 -12.55 -3.30
CA THR A 166 8.71 -12.98 -4.32
C THR A 166 10.10 -12.42 -4.02
N TYR A 167 10.18 -11.13 -3.69
CA TYR A 167 11.43 -10.48 -3.32
C TYR A 167 12.05 -11.15 -2.08
N ALA A 168 11.26 -11.31 -1.02
CA ALA A 168 11.70 -11.92 0.23
C ALA A 168 12.16 -13.38 0.04
N ALA A 169 11.38 -14.20 -0.68
CA ALA A 169 11.75 -15.58 -1.00
C ALA A 169 13.05 -15.65 -1.82
N ASN A 170 13.26 -14.71 -2.76
CA ASN A 170 14.50 -14.61 -3.53
C ASN A 170 15.71 -14.18 -2.69
N LYS A 171 15.54 -13.72 -1.44
CA LYS A 171 16.64 -13.36 -0.54
C LYS A 171 17.01 -14.48 0.44
N ILE A 172 16.15 -15.47 0.64
CA ILE A 172 16.41 -16.58 1.56
C ILE A 172 17.49 -17.51 0.97
N ARG A 173 18.56 -17.74 1.73
CA ARG A 173 19.62 -18.71 1.42
C ARG A 173 19.99 -19.49 2.68
N ALA A 174 20.35 -20.76 2.52
CA ALA A 174 20.82 -21.59 3.62
C ALA A 174 22.11 -21.01 4.25
N GLY A 175 22.23 -21.10 5.57
CA GLY A 175 23.43 -20.68 6.31
C GLY A 175 23.61 -19.17 6.51
N GLN A 176 22.76 -18.32 5.92
CA GLN A 176 22.82 -16.88 6.18
C GLN A 176 22.31 -16.54 7.58
N THR A 177 22.93 -15.52 8.19
CA THR A 177 22.47 -14.98 9.48
C THR A 177 21.09 -14.32 9.36
N TYR A 178 20.84 -13.61 8.26
CA TYR A 178 19.58 -12.97 7.92
C TYR A 178 19.48 -12.89 6.39
N ALA A 179 18.25 -12.86 5.87
CA ALA A 179 17.98 -12.81 4.44
C ALA A 179 17.99 -11.36 3.90
N LEU A 180 17.42 -10.42 4.67
CA LEU A 180 17.22 -9.03 4.25
C LEU A 180 17.20 -8.06 5.44
N VAL A 181 17.19 -6.75 5.15
CA VAL A 181 17.01 -5.68 6.14
C VAL A 181 15.62 -5.03 6.08
N ASP A 182 15.22 -4.36 7.15
CA ASP A 182 13.91 -3.72 7.35
C ASP A 182 13.72 -2.33 6.71
N THR A 183 14.72 -1.84 5.97
CA THR A 183 14.74 -0.50 5.36
C THR A 183 14.55 -0.56 3.83
N GLN A 184 14.52 0.61 3.19
CA GLN A 184 14.43 0.74 1.73
C GLN A 184 15.61 0.11 0.96
N SER A 185 16.67 -0.31 1.64
CA SER A 185 17.74 -1.12 1.02
C SER A 185 17.23 -2.49 0.57
N ASP A 186 16.17 -3.00 1.21
CA ASP A 186 15.44 -4.20 0.78
C ASP A 186 13.94 -3.89 0.71
N GLN A 187 13.21 -4.03 1.83
CA GLN A 187 11.79 -3.71 1.91
C GLN A 187 11.46 -3.08 3.26
N VAL A 188 10.59 -2.06 3.25
CA VAL A 188 10.23 -1.37 4.49
C VAL A 188 9.38 -2.29 5.37
N TYR A 189 9.94 -2.75 6.49
CA TYR A 189 9.28 -3.64 7.45
C TYR A 189 9.11 -2.92 8.79
N ARG A 190 7.88 -2.50 9.11
CA ARG A 190 7.56 -1.74 10.34
C ARG A 190 6.83 -2.57 11.38
N GLY A 191 7.18 -3.85 11.48
CA GLY A 191 6.55 -4.78 12.41
C GLY A 191 5.05 -4.98 12.15
N TYR A 192 4.37 -5.56 13.13
CA TYR A 192 2.97 -5.93 13.05
C TYR A 192 2.03 -4.80 13.50
N ASN A 193 0.98 -4.59 12.72
CA ASN A 193 -0.13 -3.69 13.06
C ASN A 193 -1.47 -4.40 12.83
N LYS A 194 -2.12 -4.81 13.92
CA LYS A 194 -3.43 -5.48 13.88
C LYS A 194 -4.53 -4.70 13.15
N SER A 195 -4.41 -3.37 13.08
CA SER A 195 -5.38 -2.50 12.39
C SER A 195 -5.23 -2.52 10.87
N ALA A 196 -4.14 -3.11 10.34
CA ALA A 196 -3.89 -3.27 8.90
C ALA A 196 -4.68 -4.44 8.28
N SER A 197 -5.96 -4.57 8.64
CA SER A 197 -6.79 -5.74 8.34
C SER A 197 -6.93 -6.05 6.84
N ARG A 198 -6.91 -5.04 5.96
CA ARG A 198 -7.05 -5.22 4.52
C ARG A 198 -5.75 -5.68 3.87
N ALA A 199 -4.61 -5.19 4.35
CA ALA A 199 -3.29 -5.68 3.95
C ALA A 199 -3.09 -7.13 4.41
N ILE A 200 -3.47 -7.45 5.66
CA ILE A 200 -3.48 -8.82 6.20
C ILE A 200 -4.34 -9.73 5.31
N GLN A 201 -5.58 -9.32 5.00
CA GLN A 201 -6.47 -10.05 4.09
C GLN A 201 -5.85 -10.29 2.70
N ALA A 202 -5.11 -9.32 2.16
CA ALA A 202 -4.45 -9.45 0.86
C ALA A 202 -3.28 -10.46 0.88
N VAL A 203 -2.50 -10.44 1.97
CA VAL A 203 -1.41 -11.40 2.20
C VAL A 203 -1.99 -12.81 2.29
N ASP A 204 -3.00 -13.01 3.14
CA ASP A 204 -3.65 -14.32 3.33
C ASP A 204 -4.29 -14.85 2.06
N ALA A 205 -5.01 -14.00 1.32
CA ALA A 205 -5.65 -14.39 0.06
C ALA A 205 -4.64 -14.72 -1.07
N THR A 206 -3.36 -14.41 -0.88
CA THR A 206 -2.27 -14.72 -1.82
C THR A 206 -1.18 -15.57 -1.18
N ARG A 207 -1.49 -16.29 -0.09
CA ARG A 207 -0.52 -17.09 0.66
C ARG A 207 0.32 -17.98 -0.26
N GLY A 208 1.64 -17.92 -0.08
CA GLY A 208 2.60 -18.69 -0.85
C GLY A 208 2.74 -18.29 -2.32
N GLN A 209 1.91 -17.38 -2.86
CA GLN A 209 2.00 -17.00 -4.27
C GLN A 209 3.20 -16.09 -4.53
N VAL A 210 4.01 -16.48 -5.50
CA VAL A 210 5.25 -15.82 -5.93
C VAL A 210 5.32 -15.75 -7.46
N LEU A 211 6.13 -14.83 -7.97
CA LEU A 211 6.42 -14.72 -9.40
C LEU A 211 7.73 -15.44 -9.76
N LYS A 212 7.66 -16.25 -10.81
CA LYS A 212 8.79 -16.95 -11.39
C LYS A 212 8.99 -16.51 -12.85
N TYR A 213 10.24 -16.38 -13.26
CA TYR A 213 10.63 -16.15 -14.64
C TYR A 213 11.68 -17.19 -15.04
N LYS A 214 11.39 -17.99 -16.08
CA LYS A 214 12.27 -19.07 -16.54
C LYS A 214 12.74 -19.98 -15.38
N GLY A 215 11.82 -20.36 -14.47
CA GLY A 215 12.06 -21.23 -13.31
C GLY A 215 12.71 -20.59 -12.07
N SER A 216 13.26 -19.37 -12.20
CA SER A 216 13.86 -18.62 -11.09
C SER A 216 12.88 -17.60 -10.51
N PHE A 217 13.05 -17.16 -9.26
CA PHE A 217 12.25 -16.06 -8.72
C PHE A 217 12.47 -14.81 -9.57
N ALA A 218 11.37 -14.16 -9.95
CA ALA A 218 11.45 -12.87 -10.62
C ALA A 218 11.92 -11.80 -9.63
N GLU A 219 12.82 -10.93 -10.06
CA GLU A 219 13.06 -9.65 -9.38
C GLU A 219 11.87 -8.74 -9.56
N THR A 220 11.17 -8.49 -8.45
CA THR A 220 9.91 -7.77 -8.37
C THR A 220 10.12 -6.36 -7.82
N PHE A 221 10.97 -5.56 -8.46
CA PHE A 221 11.15 -4.16 -8.07
C PHE A 221 9.82 -3.40 -8.16
N TYR A 222 9.59 -2.48 -7.23
CA TYR A 222 8.42 -1.62 -7.21
C TYR A 222 8.78 -0.24 -6.64
N SER A 223 8.05 0.78 -7.05
CA SER A 223 8.21 2.15 -6.54
C SER A 223 6.86 2.85 -6.44
N SER A 224 6.81 3.98 -5.73
CA SER A 224 5.54 4.68 -5.48
C SER A 224 4.84 5.06 -6.79
N SER A 225 5.58 5.68 -7.71
CA SER A 225 5.03 6.19 -8.96
C SER A 225 6.11 6.11 -10.06
N ASN A 226 5.78 5.57 -11.23
CA ASN A 226 6.71 5.51 -12.36
C ASN A 226 6.65 6.77 -13.24
N GLY A 227 5.68 7.66 -13.02
CA GLY A 227 5.53 8.90 -13.77
C GLY A 227 4.98 8.70 -15.18
N GLY A 228 4.14 7.69 -15.37
CA GLY A 228 3.51 7.34 -16.64
C GLY A 228 4.36 6.47 -17.56
N ILE A 229 5.59 6.11 -17.19
CA ILE A 229 6.47 5.25 -17.97
C ILE A 229 7.37 4.40 -17.07
N THR A 230 7.34 3.07 -17.23
CA THR A 230 8.22 2.17 -16.47
C THR A 230 9.68 2.30 -16.93
N GLU A 231 10.61 1.90 -16.09
CA GLU A 231 12.05 1.91 -16.36
C GLU A 231 12.60 0.50 -16.58
N ARG A 232 13.66 0.40 -17.37
CA ARG A 232 14.46 -0.82 -17.57
C ARG A 232 15.37 -1.09 -16.37
N ALA A 233 15.46 -2.34 -15.93
CA ALA A 233 16.28 -2.69 -14.78
C ALA A 233 17.76 -2.31 -14.95
N GLY A 234 18.35 -2.54 -16.14
CA GLY A 234 19.76 -2.21 -16.40
C GLY A 234 20.11 -0.71 -16.35
N ASN A 235 19.11 0.18 -16.46
CA ASN A 235 19.34 1.62 -16.34
C ASN A 235 19.49 2.05 -14.87
N ALA A 236 18.66 1.46 -14.00
CA ALA A 236 18.63 1.79 -12.57
C ALA A 236 19.55 0.90 -11.71
N PHE A 237 19.76 -0.35 -12.10
CA PHE A 237 20.47 -1.39 -11.35
C PHE A 237 21.58 -2.04 -12.17
N ALA A 238 22.36 -2.92 -11.54
CA ALA A 238 23.59 -3.47 -12.14
C ALA A 238 23.36 -4.40 -13.34
N SER A 239 22.17 -4.98 -13.51
CA SER A 239 21.93 -5.98 -14.55
C SER A 239 20.49 -5.89 -15.05
N ASP A 240 20.31 -6.12 -16.34
CA ASP A 240 18.99 -6.05 -16.97
C ASP A 240 18.16 -7.31 -16.79
N ARG A 241 16.84 -7.21 -16.94
CA ARG A 241 15.92 -8.35 -16.89
C ARG A 241 14.98 -8.27 -18.07
N ASP A 242 14.93 -9.35 -18.87
CA ASP A 242 14.12 -9.43 -20.09
C ASP A 242 12.67 -8.98 -19.89
N TYR A 243 12.08 -9.22 -18.72
CA TYR A 243 10.69 -8.86 -18.41
C TYR A 243 10.52 -7.45 -17.84
N LEU A 244 11.56 -6.80 -17.31
CA LEU A 244 11.49 -5.44 -16.77
C LEU A 244 11.77 -4.41 -17.88
N LYS A 245 10.80 -4.26 -18.77
CA LYS A 245 10.87 -3.38 -19.94
C LYS A 245 10.24 -2.01 -19.68
N ILE A 246 10.63 -1.04 -20.49
CA ILE A 246 9.98 0.27 -20.59
C ILE A 246 8.63 0.10 -21.28
N LYS A 247 7.59 0.65 -20.64
CA LYS A 247 6.20 0.63 -21.09
C LYS A 247 5.50 1.88 -20.61
N GLU A 248 4.58 2.39 -21.42
CA GLU A 248 3.66 3.42 -20.97
C GLU A 248 2.69 2.88 -19.90
N ASP A 249 2.46 3.66 -18.86
CA ASP A 249 1.58 3.35 -17.75
C ASP A 249 0.62 4.51 -17.45
N LYS A 250 -0.36 4.71 -18.32
CA LYS A 250 -1.39 5.76 -18.17
C LYS A 250 -2.11 5.76 -16.82
N TYR A 251 -2.15 4.61 -16.13
CA TYR A 251 -2.80 4.49 -14.82
C TYR A 251 -1.98 5.16 -13.70
N ASP A 252 -0.67 5.26 -13.87
CA ASP A 252 0.18 6.00 -12.94
C ASP A 252 -0.11 7.50 -12.98
N LEU A 253 -0.47 8.04 -14.15
CA LEU A 253 -0.85 9.44 -14.36
C LEU A 253 -2.28 9.78 -13.85
N ASN A 254 -2.86 8.92 -13.02
CA ASN A 254 -4.17 9.15 -12.43
C ASN A 254 -4.16 10.44 -11.58
N PRO A 255 -5.17 11.33 -11.67
CA PRO A 255 -5.22 12.58 -10.89
C PRO A 255 -5.17 12.39 -9.36
N SER A 256 -5.53 11.21 -8.85
CA SER A 256 -5.41 10.86 -7.43
C SER A 256 -3.98 10.52 -6.99
N ASN A 257 -3.04 10.40 -7.93
CA ASN A 257 -1.63 10.21 -7.66
C ASN A 257 -0.94 11.58 -7.53
N PRO A 258 -0.61 12.05 -6.31
CA PRO A 258 0.10 13.31 -6.12
C PRO A 258 1.55 13.26 -6.63
N LYS A 259 2.04 12.07 -7.01
CA LYS A 259 3.37 11.84 -7.57
C LYS A 259 3.35 11.71 -9.09
N ALA A 260 2.21 11.89 -9.75
CA ALA A 260 2.11 11.91 -11.21
C ALA A 260 2.75 13.17 -11.83
N SER A 261 2.93 14.24 -11.04
CA SER A 261 3.63 15.44 -11.47
C SER A 261 4.13 16.24 -10.27
N TRP A 262 5.29 16.85 -10.40
CA TRP A 262 5.86 17.74 -9.37
C TRP A 262 6.73 18.81 -10.03
N THR A 263 6.94 19.91 -9.30
CA THR A 263 7.76 21.03 -9.74
C THR A 263 8.71 21.44 -8.62
N VAL A 264 9.98 21.63 -8.94
CA VAL A 264 11.01 22.20 -8.06
C VAL A 264 11.61 23.41 -8.75
N THR A 265 11.81 24.50 -8.02
CA THR A 265 12.35 25.74 -8.57
C THR A 265 13.60 26.17 -7.82
N TYR A 266 14.62 26.58 -8.55
CA TYR A 266 15.85 27.16 -8.02
C TYR A 266 16.07 28.56 -8.58
N ALA A 267 16.14 29.57 -7.71
CA ALA A 267 16.60 30.90 -8.11
C ALA A 267 18.06 30.82 -8.55
N LYS A 268 18.41 31.52 -9.64
CA LYS A 268 19.79 31.67 -10.08
C LYS A 268 20.58 32.46 -9.06
N GLU A 269 19.99 33.53 -8.51
CA GLU A 269 20.60 34.39 -7.50
C GLU A 269 19.52 35.01 -6.57
N PRO A 270 19.73 35.04 -5.25
CA PRO A 270 20.75 34.30 -4.51
C PRO A 270 20.46 32.79 -4.52
N VAL A 271 21.50 31.96 -4.50
CA VAL A 271 21.35 30.50 -4.45
C VAL A 271 20.72 30.06 -3.12
N ASP A 272 19.75 29.14 -3.15
CA ASP A 272 19.08 28.61 -1.95
C ASP A 272 20.09 28.02 -0.95
N LYS A 273 19.98 28.40 0.33
CA LYS A 273 20.90 27.97 1.40
C LYS A 273 20.97 26.45 1.54
N ASN A 274 19.85 25.74 1.37
CA ASN A 274 19.85 24.28 1.49
C ASN A 274 20.53 23.62 0.29
N LEU A 275 20.40 24.19 -0.92
CA LEU A 275 21.17 23.75 -2.08
C LEU A 275 22.67 24.01 -1.87
N GLN A 276 23.05 25.18 -1.36
CA GLN A 276 24.45 25.48 -1.03
C GLN A 276 25.05 24.44 -0.08
N SER A 277 24.39 24.12 1.03
CA SER A 277 24.89 23.09 1.96
C SER A 277 25.07 21.71 1.31
N ARG A 278 24.18 21.34 0.38
CA ARG A 278 24.29 20.07 -0.37
C ARG A 278 25.43 20.09 -1.39
N LEU A 279 25.67 21.23 -2.03
CA LEU A 279 26.81 21.42 -2.95
C LEU A 279 28.14 21.36 -2.21
N LEU A 280 28.24 22.03 -1.07
CA LEU A 280 29.44 22.00 -0.22
C LEU A 280 29.74 20.61 0.35
N SER A 281 28.73 19.74 0.47
CA SER A 281 28.91 18.33 0.86
C SER A 281 29.10 17.38 -0.34
N ASN A 282 29.04 17.89 -1.58
CA ASN A 282 29.08 17.07 -2.78
C ASN A 282 30.53 16.77 -3.20
N SER A 283 30.86 15.48 -3.37
CA SER A 283 32.22 15.05 -3.73
C SER A 283 32.70 15.62 -5.07
N SER A 284 31.84 15.78 -6.07
CA SER A 284 32.24 16.37 -7.37
C SER A 284 32.61 17.85 -7.23
N PHE A 285 31.87 18.60 -6.40
CA PHE A 285 32.19 20.01 -6.11
C PHE A 285 33.52 20.13 -5.37
N ILE A 286 33.71 19.33 -4.32
CA ILE A 286 34.93 19.34 -3.50
C ILE A 286 36.15 18.87 -4.29
N ASN A 287 36.02 17.84 -5.12
CA ASN A 287 37.13 17.34 -5.94
C ASN A 287 37.55 18.38 -6.98
N TYR A 288 36.59 19.07 -7.62
CA TYR A 288 36.91 20.15 -8.56
C TYR A 288 37.73 21.27 -7.90
N LEU A 289 37.33 21.73 -6.71
CA LEU A 289 38.09 22.75 -5.98
C LEU A 289 39.51 22.28 -5.66
N LYS A 290 39.69 21.03 -5.19
CA LYS A 290 41.01 20.46 -4.90
C LYS A 290 41.89 20.39 -6.14
N GLU A 291 41.36 19.86 -7.24
CA GLU A 291 42.07 19.73 -8.52
C GLU A 291 42.52 21.10 -9.05
N LYS A 292 41.70 22.14 -8.84
CA LYS A 292 42.00 23.52 -9.21
C LYS A 292 42.76 24.31 -8.14
N LYS A 293 43.22 23.67 -7.06
CA LYS A 293 44.02 24.26 -5.96
C LYS A 293 43.29 25.38 -5.18
N TYR A 294 41.98 25.25 -4.98
CA TYR A 294 41.19 26.11 -4.10
C TYR A 294 40.92 25.44 -2.73
N SER A 295 40.71 26.26 -1.69
CA SER A 295 40.34 25.80 -0.36
C SER A 295 39.00 25.06 -0.38
N THR A 296 38.90 23.99 0.40
CA THR A 296 37.63 23.24 0.59
C THR A 296 36.96 23.56 1.93
N LYS A 297 37.45 24.56 2.66
CA LYS A 297 36.82 25.00 3.91
C LYS A 297 35.58 25.81 3.58
N GLU A 298 34.46 25.50 4.23
CA GLU A 298 33.19 26.21 4.01
C GLU A 298 33.29 27.72 4.25
N SER A 299 34.13 28.17 5.19
CA SER A 299 34.38 29.60 5.44
C SER A 299 35.02 30.34 4.27
N ASP A 300 35.68 29.61 3.36
CA ASP A 300 36.49 30.17 2.29
C ASP A 300 35.75 30.15 0.94
N ILE A 301 34.50 29.69 0.93
CA ILE A 301 33.69 29.45 -0.27
C ILE A 301 32.37 30.20 -0.15
N LYS A 302 32.02 30.96 -1.19
CA LYS A 302 30.71 31.59 -1.34
C LYS A 302 30.14 31.30 -2.72
N ILE A 303 29.04 30.55 -2.77
CA ILE A 303 28.32 30.28 -4.02
C ILE A 303 27.45 31.50 -4.34
N LEU A 304 27.74 32.17 -5.46
CA LEU A 304 27.13 33.44 -5.85
C LEU A 304 25.84 33.21 -6.65
N LYS A 305 25.94 32.48 -7.78
CA LYS A 305 24.82 32.19 -8.67
C LYS A 305 24.89 30.80 -9.30
N ILE A 306 23.74 30.33 -9.78
CA ILE A 306 23.63 29.19 -10.70
C ILE A 306 23.65 29.73 -12.13
N LEU A 307 24.72 29.41 -12.87
CA LEU A 307 24.93 29.83 -14.25
C LEU A 307 24.14 28.96 -15.24
N ASP A 308 24.23 27.64 -15.09
CA ASP A 308 23.58 26.66 -15.97
C ASP A 308 23.05 25.49 -15.14
N LEU A 309 21.92 24.92 -15.56
CA LEU A 309 21.38 23.67 -15.04
C LEU A 309 20.70 22.96 -16.20
N LYS A 310 21.27 21.82 -16.61
CA LYS A 310 20.72 21.06 -17.73
C LYS A 310 20.97 19.58 -17.63
N VAL A 311 20.10 18.84 -18.31
CA VAL A 311 20.30 17.43 -18.63
C VAL A 311 21.01 17.36 -19.97
N GLU A 312 22.13 16.64 -20.00
CA GLU A 312 22.93 16.45 -21.22
C GLU A 312 22.51 15.17 -21.95
N GLU A 313 22.07 14.16 -21.20
CA GLU A 313 21.67 12.86 -21.73
C GLU A 313 20.50 12.26 -20.95
N TYR A 314 19.48 11.84 -21.68
CA TYR A 314 18.36 11.03 -21.17
C TYR A 314 18.51 9.58 -21.65
N ASN A 315 18.01 8.64 -20.85
CA ASN A 315 17.84 7.26 -21.30
C ASN A 315 16.55 7.10 -22.13
N ASP A 316 16.34 5.88 -22.60
CA ASP A 316 15.17 5.42 -23.36
C ASP A 316 13.83 5.60 -22.62
N SER A 317 13.83 5.74 -21.29
CA SER A 317 12.63 6.05 -20.50
C SER A 317 12.49 7.54 -20.15
N LYS A 318 13.32 8.41 -20.75
CA LYS A 318 13.41 9.86 -20.52
C LYS A 318 13.89 10.26 -19.13
N ARG A 319 14.58 9.37 -18.42
CA ARG A 319 15.23 9.68 -17.13
C ARG A 319 16.65 10.17 -17.35
N LEU A 320 17.10 11.11 -16.51
CA LEU A 320 18.46 11.64 -16.55
C LEU A 320 19.50 10.51 -16.44
N GLN A 321 20.41 10.45 -17.42
CA GLN A 321 21.67 9.69 -17.31
C GLN A 321 22.82 10.59 -16.88
N LYS A 322 22.95 11.75 -17.56
CA LYS A 322 24.03 12.71 -17.35
C LYS A 322 23.50 14.13 -17.47
N GLY A 323 24.02 15.02 -16.63
CA GLY A 323 23.77 16.45 -16.72
C GLY A 323 24.81 17.23 -15.94
N LYS A 324 24.57 18.52 -15.76
CA LYS A 324 25.41 19.37 -14.92
C LYS A 324 24.65 20.54 -14.33
N ILE A 325 25.17 21.04 -13.21
CA ILE A 325 24.92 22.37 -12.69
C ILE A 325 26.24 23.14 -12.73
N VAL A 326 26.23 24.36 -13.27
CA VAL A 326 27.40 25.24 -13.31
C VAL A 326 27.15 26.40 -12.37
N LEU A 327 28.11 26.68 -11.50
CA LEU A 327 28.00 27.66 -10.43
C LEU A 327 29.07 28.73 -10.61
N GLU A 328 28.73 29.97 -10.30
CA GLU A 328 29.74 30.99 -10.04
C GLU A 328 30.03 31.01 -8.54
N VAL A 329 31.32 30.87 -8.19
CA VAL A 329 31.77 30.69 -6.81
C VAL A 329 32.94 31.61 -6.54
N GLU A 330 32.86 32.40 -5.47
CA GLU A 330 34.03 33.05 -4.88
C GLU A 330 34.72 32.04 -3.95
N ALA A 331 35.97 31.68 -4.24
CA ALA A 331 36.74 30.71 -3.47
C ALA A 331 38.16 31.23 -3.17
N ALA A 332 38.65 30.97 -1.95
CA ALA A 332 40.04 31.25 -1.62
C ALA A 332 40.99 30.21 -2.24
N LYS A 333 42.18 30.64 -2.69
CA LYS A 333 43.27 29.73 -3.06
C LYS A 333 43.64 28.84 -1.88
N ALA A 334 44.07 27.60 -2.16
CA ALA A 334 44.51 26.64 -1.15
C ALA A 334 45.90 26.97 -0.56
N ASP A 335 46.54 28.04 -1.02
CA ASP A 335 47.83 28.51 -0.51
C ASP A 335 47.68 29.33 0.78
N ASN A 336 48.81 29.77 1.33
CA ASN A 336 48.83 30.56 2.57
C ASN A 336 48.34 32.01 2.38
N THR A 337 48.08 32.47 1.15
CA THR A 337 47.70 33.86 0.88
C THR A 337 46.23 34.14 1.19
N LYS A 338 45.38 33.11 1.09
CA LYS A 338 43.91 33.21 1.16
C LYS A 338 43.30 34.22 0.19
N GLU A 339 44.00 34.52 -0.92
CA GLU A 339 43.44 35.34 -1.99
C GLU A 339 42.18 34.69 -2.55
N LYS A 340 41.14 35.48 -2.77
CA LYS A 340 39.84 35.02 -3.28
C LYS A 340 39.69 35.34 -4.75
N GLU A 341 39.19 34.39 -5.51
CA GLU A 341 38.87 34.54 -6.93
C GLU A 341 37.45 34.07 -7.19
N THR A 342 36.82 34.65 -8.22
CA THR A 342 35.53 34.17 -8.74
C THR A 342 35.78 33.19 -9.87
N ILE A 343 35.26 31.97 -9.73
CA ILE A 343 35.46 30.86 -10.66
C ILE A 343 34.15 30.21 -11.05
N GLU A 344 34.15 29.55 -12.21
CA GLU A 344 33.07 28.66 -12.61
C GLU A 344 33.35 27.23 -12.14
N VAL A 345 32.39 26.65 -11.43
CA VAL A 345 32.47 25.30 -10.88
C VAL A 345 31.37 24.43 -11.51
N PRO A 346 31.71 23.51 -12.42
CA PRO A 346 30.79 22.50 -12.91
C PRO A 346 30.66 21.35 -11.91
N VAL A 347 29.43 20.99 -11.56
CA VAL A 347 29.11 19.80 -10.77
C VAL A 347 28.34 18.82 -11.65
N THR A 348 28.89 17.62 -11.82
CA THR A 348 28.29 16.59 -12.66
C THR A 348 27.05 16.02 -11.99
N LEU A 349 25.95 15.96 -12.73
CA LEU A 349 24.70 15.30 -12.34
C LEU A 349 24.68 13.88 -12.92
N THR A 350 24.45 12.90 -12.04
CA THR A 350 24.40 11.47 -12.38
C THR A 350 23.15 10.84 -11.79
N LYS A 351 22.87 9.59 -12.20
CA LYS A 351 21.78 8.80 -11.61
C LYS A 351 21.88 8.62 -10.08
N SER A 352 23.08 8.69 -9.50
CA SER A 352 23.30 8.45 -8.07
C SER A 352 23.22 9.72 -7.21
N ASN A 353 23.54 10.90 -7.75
CA ASN A 353 23.62 12.12 -6.95
C ASN A 353 22.49 13.12 -7.20
N THR A 354 21.82 13.07 -8.36
CA THR A 354 20.94 14.17 -8.79
C THR A 354 19.75 14.35 -7.87
N ARG A 355 19.05 13.25 -7.52
CA ARG A 355 17.87 13.31 -6.64
C ARG A 355 18.21 13.85 -5.26
N SER A 356 19.36 13.48 -4.69
CA SER A 356 19.76 13.95 -3.36
C SER A 356 20.22 15.40 -3.40
N LEU A 357 21.00 15.79 -4.43
CA LEU A 357 21.52 17.15 -4.60
C LEU A 357 20.42 18.17 -4.90
N LEU A 358 19.50 17.84 -5.81
CA LEU A 358 18.41 18.72 -6.26
C LEU A 358 17.06 18.42 -5.58
N LYS A 359 17.04 17.53 -4.57
CA LYS A 359 15.82 17.12 -3.84
C LYS A 359 14.64 16.76 -4.76
N LEU A 360 14.92 15.92 -5.74
CA LEU A 360 13.93 15.48 -6.73
C LEU A 360 13.30 14.15 -6.35
N ASP A 361 12.01 14.04 -6.65
CA ASP A 361 11.21 12.83 -6.38
C ASP A 361 11.59 11.67 -7.30
N SER A 362 12.05 11.95 -8.53
CA SER A 362 12.54 10.95 -9.50
C SER A 362 13.65 11.54 -10.42
N LEU A 363 14.18 10.73 -11.33
CA LEU A 363 15.07 11.19 -12.42
C LEU A 363 14.31 11.49 -13.73
N LEU A 364 12.98 11.35 -13.73
CA LEU A 364 12.12 11.68 -14.87
C LEU A 364 11.70 13.15 -14.74
N PHE A 365 12.46 14.05 -15.36
CA PHE A 365 12.19 15.48 -15.32
C PHE A 365 12.79 16.21 -16.51
N GLU A 366 12.30 17.42 -16.74
CA GLU A 366 12.85 18.39 -17.68
C GLU A 366 13.21 19.67 -16.93
N VAL A 367 14.21 20.40 -17.44
CA VAL A 367 14.62 21.70 -16.91
C VAL A 367 14.28 22.78 -17.92
N THR A 368 13.66 23.84 -17.43
CA THR A 368 13.35 25.06 -18.19
C THR A 368 13.74 26.28 -17.36
N THR A 369 13.79 27.46 -17.97
CA THR A 369 13.93 28.74 -17.26
C THR A 369 12.57 29.43 -17.16
N ASP A 370 12.39 30.26 -16.14
CA ASP A 370 11.25 31.17 -16.11
C ASP A 370 11.40 32.29 -17.16
N LYS A 371 10.32 33.04 -17.42
CA LYS A 371 10.29 34.06 -18.49
C LYS A 371 11.36 35.14 -18.32
N ASP A 372 11.66 35.50 -17.09
CA ASP A 372 12.64 36.54 -16.74
C ASP A 372 14.06 35.98 -16.62
N GLU A 373 14.24 34.68 -16.89
CA GLU A 373 15.50 33.93 -16.75
C GLU A 373 16.17 34.04 -15.38
N THR A 374 15.41 34.31 -14.32
CA THR A 374 15.90 34.43 -12.95
C THR A 374 15.91 33.11 -12.19
N LYS A 375 15.21 32.09 -12.70
CA LYS A 375 15.01 30.79 -12.03
C LYS A 375 15.10 29.64 -13.03
N PHE A 376 15.62 28.51 -12.55
CA PHE A 376 15.43 27.21 -13.16
C PHE A 376 14.17 26.55 -12.61
N ILE A 377 13.30 26.09 -13.50
CA ILE A 377 12.08 25.35 -13.21
C ILE A 377 12.30 23.90 -13.65
N ILE A 378 12.33 22.99 -12.69
CA ILE A 378 12.42 21.55 -12.90
C ILE A 378 11.02 20.97 -12.79
N LYS A 379 10.48 20.46 -13.90
CA LYS A 379 9.18 19.77 -13.92
C LYS A 379 9.43 18.28 -14.10
N GLY A 380 8.90 17.47 -13.21
CA GLY A 380 9.08 16.03 -13.28
C GLY A 380 7.83 15.24 -12.92
N SER A 381 7.98 13.93 -13.02
CA SER A 381 6.91 12.97 -12.79
C SER A 381 7.47 11.72 -12.11
N GLY A 382 6.62 10.98 -11.38
CA GLY A 382 7.04 9.79 -10.68
C GLY A 382 7.69 10.05 -9.32
N PHE A 383 7.84 8.98 -8.54
CA PHE A 383 8.53 8.96 -7.26
C PHE A 383 9.22 7.61 -7.06
N GLY A 384 10.55 7.61 -7.06
CA GLY A 384 11.38 6.40 -6.99
C GLY A 384 12.06 6.06 -8.31
N HIS A 385 12.47 4.80 -8.47
CA HIS A 385 13.27 4.34 -9.61
C HIS A 385 12.46 4.05 -10.88
N GLY A 386 11.14 3.83 -10.79
CA GLY A 386 10.28 3.56 -11.95
C GLY A 386 10.38 2.16 -12.53
N VAL A 387 11.38 1.36 -12.15
CA VAL A 387 11.49 -0.07 -12.54
C VAL A 387 10.39 -0.91 -11.90
N GLY A 388 9.75 -1.77 -12.70
CA GLY A 388 8.75 -2.73 -12.25
C GLY A 388 7.42 -2.08 -11.88
N MET A 389 6.82 -2.51 -10.76
CA MET A 389 5.45 -2.11 -10.40
C MET A 389 5.38 -0.68 -9.85
N SER A 390 4.53 0.15 -10.45
CA SER A 390 4.07 1.39 -9.81
C SER A 390 2.96 1.07 -8.81
N GLN A 391 3.12 1.54 -7.58
CA GLN A 391 2.11 1.36 -6.53
C GLN A 391 0.83 2.15 -6.85
N TYR A 392 0.95 3.41 -7.28
CA TYR A 392 -0.20 4.21 -7.70
C TYR A 392 -0.85 3.70 -8.99
N GLY A 393 -0.05 3.22 -9.95
CA GLY A 393 -0.56 2.58 -11.15
C GLY A 393 -1.31 1.27 -10.85
N ALA A 394 -0.80 0.45 -9.93
CA ALA A 394 -1.49 -0.74 -9.42
C ALA A 394 -2.81 -0.39 -8.73
N LYS A 395 -2.83 0.65 -7.88
CA LYS A 395 -4.05 1.20 -7.26
C LYS A 395 -5.07 1.59 -8.33
N ALA A 396 -4.68 2.41 -9.29
CA ALA A 396 -5.58 2.91 -10.32
C ALA A 396 -6.11 1.78 -11.23
N ARG A 397 -5.28 0.78 -11.57
CA ARG A 397 -5.73 -0.43 -12.29
C ARG A 397 -6.74 -1.24 -11.48
N ALA A 398 -6.52 -1.38 -10.18
CA ALA A 398 -7.46 -2.07 -9.30
C ALA A 398 -8.79 -1.29 -9.16
N GLU A 399 -8.75 0.04 -9.13
CA GLU A 399 -9.96 0.91 -9.17
C GLU A 399 -10.72 0.76 -10.49
N ASP A 400 -10.03 0.47 -11.59
CA ASP A 400 -10.59 0.16 -12.91
C ASP A 400 -11.01 -1.32 -13.07
N GLY A 401 -10.96 -2.10 -11.98
CA GLY A 401 -11.45 -3.49 -11.94
C GLY A 401 -10.46 -4.55 -12.38
N HIS A 402 -9.17 -4.22 -12.57
CA HIS A 402 -8.15 -5.23 -12.85
C HIS A 402 -7.89 -6.11 -11.62
N SER A 403 -7.80 -7.42 -11.83
CA SER A 403 -7.34 -8.34 -10.79
C SER A 403 -5.83 -8.20 -10.55
N TYR A 404 -5.38 -8.63 -9.37
CA TYR A 404 -3.95 -8.60 -9.02
C TYR A 404 -3.09 -9.34 -10.03
N LYS A 405 -3.59 -10.42 -10.62
CA LYS A 405 -2.90 -11.16 -11.70
C LYS A 405 -2.68 -10.30 -12.94
N LYS A 406 -3.70 -9.56 -13.39
CA LYS A 406 -3.57 -8.63 -14.53
C LYS A 406 -2.65 -7.46 -14.21
N ILE A 407 -2.64 -6.99 -12.96
CA ILE A 407 -1.72 -5.95 -12.51
C ILE A 407 -0.27 -6.45 -12.59
N LEU A 408 0.00 -7.64 -12.03
CA LEU A 408 1.33 -8.25 -12.04
C LEU A 408 1.81 -8.56 -13.45
N ASP A 409 0.96 -9.10 -14.32
CA ASP A 409 1.31 -9.39 -15.72
C ASP A 409 1.69 -8.12 -16.50
N PHE A 410 1.04 -6.99 -16.21
CA PHE A 410 1.42 -5.71 -16.82
C PHE A 410 2.84 -5.29 -16.43
N TYR A 411 3.19 -5.34 -15.14
CA TYR A 411 4.47 -4.86 -14.62
C TYR A 411 5.61 -5.88 -14.72
N TYR A 412 5.30 -7.17 -14.72
CA TYR A 412 6.23 -8.30 -14.77
C TYR A 412 5.81 -9.30 -15.86
N PRO A 413 5.78 -8.86 -17.14
CA PRO A 413 5.29 -9.67 -18.25
C PRO A 413 6.07 -10.98 -18.42
N GLY A 414 5.38 -12.06 -18.74
CA GLY A 414 6.01 -13.36 -18.98
C GLY A 414 6.49 -14.06 -17.70
N THR A 415 6.16 -13.52 -16.52
CA THR A 415 6.28 -14.26 -15.27
C THR A 415 5.08 -15.18 -15.06
N SER A 416 5.29 -16.30 -14.39
CA SER A 416 4.24 -17.20 -13.91
C SER A 416 4.01 -17.00 -12.41
N ILE A 417 2.75 -17.12 -11.97
CA ILE A 417 2.45 -17.24 -10.54
C ILE A 417 2.61 -18.71 -10.16
N GLU A 418 3.47 -18.98 -9.19
CA GLU A 418 3.66 -20.29 -8.57
C GLU A 418 3.35 -20.19 -7.07
N THR A 419 3.12 -21.33 -6.44
CA THR A 419 2.85 -21.42 -5.00
C THR A 419 4.03 -22.11 -4.31
N LEU A 420 4.62 -21.42 -3.34
CA LEU A 420 5.63 -22.01 -2.46
C LEU A 420 5.02 -23.12 -1.62
N ASP A 421 5.79 -24.18 -1.41
CA ASP A 421 5.49 -25.19 -0.40
C ASP A 421 5.83 -24.64 0.99
N ILE A 422 4.90 -23.85 1.53
CA ILE A 422 4.95 -23.31 2.88
C ILE A 422 3.72 -23.76 3.66
N LYS A 423 3.93 -24.09 4.93
CA LYS A 423 2.87 -24.39 5.89
C LYS A 423 2.11 -23.10 6.20
N ALA A 424 0.90 -23.25 6.71
CA ALA A 424 0.22 -22.11 7.32
C ALA A 424 1.00 -21.68 8.58
N PRO A 425 1.03 -20.38 8.92
CA PRO A 425 1.61 -19.95 10.18
C PRO A 425 0.85 -20.59 11.34
N GLU A 426 1.54 -21.42 12.12
CA GLU A 426 1.06 -21.94 13.42
C GLU A 426 1.23 -20.83 14.48
N ASP A 427 0.48 -19.73 14.35
CA ASP A 427 0.53 -18.60 15.28
C ASP A 427 -0.78 -18.57 16.12
N PRO A 428 -0.72 -18.70 17.45
CA PRO A 428 -1.93 -18.73 18.28
C PRO A 428 -2.70 -17.41 18.31
N ASP A 429 -2.08 -16.29 17.92
CA ASP A 429 -2.76 -14.99 17.78
C ASP A 429 -3.16 -14.69 16.34
N TYR A 430 -2.85 -15.61 15.41
CA TYR A 430 -3.39 -15.58 14.06
C TYR A 430 -4.83 -16.07 14.10
N VAL A 431 -5.75 -15.12 13.95
CA VAL A 431 -7.10 -15.44 13.52
C VAL A 431 -7.08 -15.34 12.00
N PRO A 432 -7.14 -16.46 11.26
CA PRO A 432 -7.30 -16.39 9.82
C PRO A 432 -8.51 -15.49 9.53
N PRO A 433 -8.44 -14.58 8.56
CA PRO A 433 -9.63 -13.89 8.11
C PRO A 433 -10.67 -14.97 7.81
N ALA A 434 -11.88 -14.85 8.37
CA ALA A 434 -12.97 -15.75 8.01
C ALA A 434 -12.98 -15.90 6.49
N ASP A 435 -12.98 -17.14 6.00
CA ASP A 435 -12.88 -17.43 4.57
C ASP A 435 -13.75 -16.42 3.83
N PRO A 436 -13.21 -15.62 2.91
CA PRO A 436 -14.04 -14.74 2.14
C PRO A 436 -15.09 -15.63 1.48
N LYS A 437 -16.36 -15.47 1.88
CA LYS A 437 -17.49 -16.12 1.21
C LYS A 437 -17.20 -15.99 -0.29
N PRO A 438 -17.11 -17.10 -1.04
CA PRO A 438 -16.51 -17.11 -2.36
C PRO A 438 -17.12 -15.96 -3.15
N THR A 439 -16.29 -14.96 -3.44
CA THR A 439 -16.66 -13.97 -4.43
C THR A 439 -16.71 -14.74 -5.74
N PRO A 440 -17.82 -14.68 -6.49
CA PRO A 440 -17.96 -15.46 -7.71
C PRO A 440 -16.75 -15.18 -8.61
N LYS A 441 -16.12 -16.28 -9.05
CA LYS A 441 -15.03 -16.30 -10.02
C LYS A 441 -15.30 -15.26 -11.12
N PRO A 442 -14.42 -14.27 -11.37
CA PRO A 442 -14.56 -13.44 -12.56
C PRO A 442 -14.39 -14.36 -13.77
N GLU A 443 -15.50 -14.55 -14.47
CA GLU A 443 -15.60 -15.31 -15.71
C GLU A 443 -14.72 -14.63 -16.78
N PRO A 444 -14.01 -15.40 -17.64
CA PRO A 444 -13.19 -14.82 -18.70
C PRO A 444 -14.04 -13.88 -19.57
N THR A 445 -13.52 -12.68 -19.83
CA THR A 445 -14.13 -11.70 -20.74
C THR A 445 -14.45 -12.36 -22.08
N PRO A 446 -15.74 -12.47 -22.48
CA PRO A 446 -16.08 -13.01 -23.78
C PRO A 446 -15.75 -12.01 -24.88
N LYS A 447 -15.26 -12.55 -26.00
CA LYS A 447 -15.21 -11.94 -27.33
C LYS A 447 -16.55 -11.23 -27.64
N PRO A 448 -16.58 -10.04 -28.27
CA PRO A 448 -17.82 -9.28 -28.42
C PRO A 448 -18.89 -10.08 -29.18
N GLU A 449 -19.96 -10.42 -28.48
CA GLU A 449 -21.22 -10.93 -29.04
C GLU A 449 -21.99 -9.80 -29.74
N PRO A 450 -22.88 -10.12 -30.69
CA PRO A 450 -23.63 -9.13 -31.47
C PRO A 450 -24.47 -8.20 -30.58
N ALA A 451 -24.50 -6.92 -30.93
CA ALA A 451 -25.20 -5.87 -30.19
C ALA A 451 -26.67 -6.25 -29.90
N LYS A 452 -27.04 -6.31 -28.62
CA LYS A 452 -28.41 -6.52 -28.15
C LYS A 452 -29.08 -5.16 -27.95
N TYR A 453 -30.29 -4.96 -28.47
CA TYR A 453 -31.04 -3.72 -28.24
C TYR A 453 -32.06 -3.90 -27.12
N GLY A 454 -32.33 -2.83 -26.37
CA GLY A 454 -33.39 -2.80 -25.37
C GLY A 454 -34.17 -1.49 -25.40
N LYS A 455 -35.41 -1.53 -24.92
CA LYS A 455 -36.29 -0.37 -24.73
C LYS A 455 -36.38 0.00 -23.25
N VAL A 456 -36.30 1.30 -22.97
CA VAL A 456 -36.43 1.84 -21.61
C VAL A 456 -37.89 1.80 -21.14
N LYS A 457 -38.14 1.26 -19.94
CA LYS A 457 -39.46 1.21 -19.29
C LYS A 457 -39.42 1.95 -17.95
N VAL A 458 -39.85 3.21 -17.95
CA VAL A 458 -39.90 4.09 -16.78
C VAL A 458 -41.12 5.01 -16.84
N GLN A 459 -41.63 5.47 -15.70
CA GLN A 459 -42.75 6.43 -15.67
C GLN A 459 -42.31 7.89 -15.89
N THR A 460 -41.03 8.21 -15.68
CA THR A 460 -40.49 9.57 -15.79
C THR A 460 -39.22 9.60 -16.64
N SER A 461 -38.07 9.25 -16.06
CA SER A 461 -36.79 9.18 -16.76
C SER A 461 -35.84 8.17 -16.10
N LEU A 462 -34.96 7.58 -16.90
CA LEU A 462 -33.93 6.64 -16.47
C LEU A 462 -32.57 7.34 -16.49
N ASN A 463 -31.89 7.39 -15.34
CA ASN A 463 -30.56 8.00 -15.26
C ASN A 463 -29.49 7.11 -15.90
N VAL A 464 -28.69 7.71 -16.79
CA VAL A 464 -27.46 7.12 -17.34
C VAL A 464 -26.29 7.53 -16.48
N ARG A 465 -25.48 6.58 -16.03
CA ARG A 465 -24.39 6.79 -15.07
C ARG A 465 -23.03 6.44 -15.63
N GLN A 466 -21.98 7.03 -15.06
CA GLN A 466 -20.59 6.80 -15.47
C GLN A 466 -20.08 5.38 -15.13
N GLY A 467 -20.69 4.71 -14.14
CA GLY A 467 -20.35 3.35 -13.74
C GLY A 467 -21.57 2.57 -13.23
N PRO A 468 -21.45 1.24 -13.05
CA PRO A 468 -22.55 0.37 -12.67
C PRO A 468 -22.92 0.53 -11.18
N GLY A 469 -23.79 1.48 -10.88
CA GLY A 469 -24.29 1.71 -9.52
C GLY A 469 -24.84 3.12 -9.30
N THR A 470 -25.69 3.28 -8.28
CA THR A 470 -26.36 4.57 -7.99
C THR A 470 -25.43 5.62 -7.36
N GLN A 471 -24.27 5.20 -6.87
CA GLN A 471 -23.19 6.05 -6.35
C GLN A 471 -22.41 6.78 -7.46
N HIS A 472 -22.50 6.33 -8.71
CA HIS A 472 -21.78 6.93 -9.82
C HIS A 472 -22.49 8.18 -10.36
N LYS A 473 -21.71 9.15 -10.83
CA LYS A 473 -22.19 10.41 -11.41
C LYS A 473 -23.20 10.14 -12.53
N ILE A 474 -24.30 10.88 -12.52
CA ILE A 474 -25.28 10.90 -13.62
C ILE A 474 -24.66 11.69 -14.77
N ILE A 475 -24.57 11.06 -15.94
CA ILE A 475 -23.98 11.64 -17.15
C ILE A 475 -25.03 11.91 -18.23
N GLY A 476 -26.29 11.52 -17.98
CA GLY A 476 -27.43 11.78 -18.86
C GLY A 476 -28.69 11.09 -18.35
N SER A 477 -29.77 11.18 -19.13
CA SER A 477 -31.03 10.49 -18.86
C SER A 477 -31.68 10.02 -20.16
N LEU A 478 -32.53 8.99 -20.03
CA LEU A 478 -33.33 8.41 -21.10
C LEU A 478 -34.81 8.50 -20.75
N LYS A 479 -35.66 8.63 -21.75
CA LYS A 479 -37.12 8.67 -21.63
C LYS A 479 -37.71 7.28 -21.78
N ASN A 480 -38.98 7.15 -21.40
CA ASN A 480 -39.73 5.92 -21.63
C ASN A 480 -39.78 5.60 -23.14
N ASN A 481 -39.61 4.32 -23.49
CA ASN A 481 -39.50 3.78 -24.85
C ASN A 481 -38.22 4.14 -25.64
N ASP A 482 -37.27 4.87 -25.05
CA ASP A 482 -35.97 5.09 -25.72
C ASP A 482 -35.30 3.75 -26.02
N LYS A 483 -34.78 3.61 -27.24
CA LYS A 483 -34.04 2.43 -27.68
C LYS A 483 -32.56 2.61 -27.37
N VAL A 484 -31.97 1.64 -26.68
CA VAL A 484 -30.55 1.63 -26.30
C VAL A 484 -29.84 0.41 -26.88
N GLU A 485 -28.63 0.64 -27.38
CA GLU A 485 -27.72 -0.42 -27.79
C GLU A 485 -26.93 -0.89 -26.56
N ILE A 486 -27.12 -2.14 -26.17
CA ILE A 486 -26.45 -2.76 -25.03
C ILE A 486 -25.17 -3.41 -25.54
N ILE A 487 -24.04 -2.88 -25.06
CA ILE A 487 -22.69 -3.31 -25.45
C ILE A 487 -22.00 -4.13 -24.35
N GLY A 488 -22.62 -4.23 -23.18
CA GLY A 488 -22.07 -4.97 -22.05
C GLY A 488 -23.00 -5.02 -20.85
N GLN A 489 -22.61 -5.77 -19.83
CA GLN A 489 -23.38 -5.95 -18.62
C GLN A 489 -22.45 -6.06 -17.40
N SER A 490 -22.80 -5.39 -16.30
CA SER A 490 -22.06 -5.49 -15.04
C SER A 490 -23.05 -5.51 -13.88
N GLY A 491 -23.17 -6.67 -13.22
CA GLY A 491 -24.16 -6.87 -12.16
C GLY A 491 -25.60 -6.62 -12.67
N ASN A 492 -26.36 -5.77 -11.97
CA ASN A 492 -27.71 -5.35 -12.36
C ASN A 492 -27.75 -4.11 -13.28
N TRP A 493 -26.66 -3.83 -13.98
CA TRP A 493 -26.56 -2.69 -14.91
C TRP A 493 -26.19 -3.15 -16.31
N TYR A 494 -26.82 -2.55 -17.33
CA TYR A 494 -26.41 -2.64 -18.72
C TYR A 494 -25.46 -1.49 -19.06
N GLN A 495 -24.36 -1.80 -19.73
CA GLN A 495 -23.54 -0.80 -20.40
C GLN A 495 -24.14 -0.54 -21.78
N ILE A 496 -24.43 0.71 -22.06
CA ILE A 496 -25.10 1.16 -23.28
C ILE A 496 -24.27 2.19 -24.03
N LYS A 497 -24.48 2.27 -25.34
CA LYS A 497 -24.03 3.41 -26.14
C LYS A 497 -24.93 4.61 -25.87
N PHE A 498 -24.34 5.76 -25.54
CA PHE A 498 -25.06 6.99 -25.21
C PHE A 498 -24.36 8.19 -25.87
N GLY A 499 -24.85 8.59 -27.05
CA GLY A 499 -24.18 9.56 -27.93
C GLY A 499 -22.83 9.04 -28.44
N SER A 500 -21.77 9.84 -28.30
CA SER A 500 -20.38 9.46 -28.61
C SER A 500 -19.64 8.75 -27.45
N LYS A 501 -20.34 8.49 -26.33
CA LYS A 501 -19.78 7.88 -25.11
C LYS A 501 -20.51 6.58 -24.76
N THR A 502 -20.01 5.90 -23.73
CA THR A 502 -20.70 4.75 -23.10
C THR A 502 -21.20 5.15 -21.72
N GLY A 503 -22.33 4.59 -21.28
CA GLY A 503 -22.89 4.80 -19.95
C GLY A 503 -23.57 3.55 -19.40
N TYR A 504 -23.95 3.58 -18.13
CA TYR A 504 -24.59 2.46 -17.44
C TYR A 504 -26.03 2.80 -17.04
N VAL A 505 -26.95 1.89 -17.29
CA VAL A 505 -28.37 1.99 -16.90
C VAL A 505 -28.82 0.72 -16.16
N SER A 506 -29.75 0.84 -15.22
CA SER A 506 -30.20 -0.33 -14.46
C SER A 506 -31.04 -1.26 -15.35
N LYS A 507 -30.80 -2.57 -15.25
CA LYS A 507 -31.53 -3.61 -15.99
C LYS A 507 -33.02 -3.62 -15.71
N ASP A 508 -33.41 -3.25 -14.49
CA ASP A 508 -34.80 -3.28 -14.04
C ASP A 508 -35.73 -2.40 -14.89
N TYR A 509 -35.14 -1.49 -15.69
CA TYR A 509 -35.82 -0.54 -16.53
C TYR A 509 -35.56 -0.74 -18.02
N ILE A 510 -34.95 -1.85 -18.44
CA ILE A 510 -34.67 -2.14 -19.86
C ILE A 510 -35.31 -3.47 -20.26
N VAL A 511 -36.20 -3.43 -21.26
CA VAL A 511 -36.83 -4.60 -21.87
C VAL A 511 -36.08 -4.94 -23.15
N LEU A 512 -35.54 -6.15 -23.25
CA LEU A 512 -34.75 -6.59 -24.42
C LEU A 512 -35.64 -6.83 -25.64
N GLU A 513 -35.21 -6.37 -26.82
CA GLU A 513 -35.90 -6.65 -28.09
C GLU A 513 -35.26 -7.88 -28.76
N THR A 514 -35.97 -9.00 -28.78
CA THR A 514 -35.65 -10.15 -29.64
C THR A 514 -36.39 -10.00 -30.97
N LYS A 515 -35.68 -10.12 -32.11
CA LYS A 515 -36.32 -10.06 -33.43
C LYS A 515 -37.25 -11.27 -33.65
N GLN A 516 -38.55 -11.04 -33.51
CA GLN A 516 -39.61 -11.40 -34.47
C GLN A 516 -40.92 -10.75 -33.98
N ASP A 517 -41.63 -10.10 -34.89
CA ASP A 517 -42.76 -9.22 -34.58
C ASP A 517 -43.95 -9.56 -35.50
N LYS A 518 -45.17 -9.45 -34.94
CA LYS A 518 -46.51 -9.21 -35.55
C LYS A 518 -47.46 -10.39 -35.87
N PRO A 519 -48.79 -10.15 -36.02
CA PRO A 519 -49.75 -9.46 -35.12
C PRO A 519 -51.15 -10.14 -35.06
N LYS A 520 -52.03 -9.83 -34.07
CA LYS A 520 -53.50 -9.63 -34.28
C LYS A 520 -54.29 -9.21 -33.02
N ASN A 521 -55.31 -8.40 -33.30
CA ASN A 521 -56.38 -7.85 -32.46
C ASN A 521 -57.20 -8.92 -31.70
N ASP A 522 -57.69 -8.59 -30.51
CA ASP A 522 -59.12 -8.35 -30.23
C ASP A 522 -59.34 -7.81 -28.78
N LYS A 523 -60.38 -7.00 -28.61
CA LYS A 523 -60.85 -6.32 -27.38
C LYS A 523 -62.39 -6.46 -27.39
N PRO A 524 -63.18 -6.22 -26.30
CA PRO A 524 -63.00 -6.36 -24.83
C PRO A 524 -64.02 -7.36 -24.22
N ALA A 525 -63.87 -7.71 -22.94
CA ALA A 525 -64.94 -7.57 -21.93
C ALA A 525 -64.48 -7.95 -20.51
N ASP A 526 -65.17 -7.34 -19.58
CA ASP A 526 -65.03 -7.23 -18.13
C ASP A 526 -65.33 -8.54 -17.37
N THR A 527 -64.68 -8.76 -16.21
CA THR A 527 -65.32 -9.20 -14.94
C THR A 527 -64.29 -9.48 -13.83
N ALA A 528 -64.75 -9.21 -12.61
CA ALA A 528 -64.06 -9.03 -11.34
C ALA A 528 -63.51 -10.33 -10.66
N PRO A 529 -62.74 -10.21 -9.53
CA PRO A 529 -61.83 -11.23 -8.99
C PRO A 529 -62.41 -12.06 -7.82
N PRO A 530 -61.78 -13.21 -7.44
CA PRO A 530 -61.32 -13.39 -6.04
C PRO A 530 -60.14 -14.42 -5.89
N PRO A 531 -59.63 -14.74 -4.67
CA PRO A 531 -59.50 -13.96 -3.44
C PRO A 531 -58.04 -13.89 -2.92
N SER A 532 -57.85 -12.96 -1.99
CA SER A 532 -56.67 -12.76 -1.15
C SER A 532 -56.68 -13.75 0.03
N SER A 533 -55.55 -14.43 0.28
CA SER A 533 -55.26 -15.04 1.59
C SER A 533 -53.90 -14.53 2.09
N GLU A 534 -53.99 -13.71 3.13
CA GLU A 534 -52.92 -13.19 3.97
C GLU A 534 -52.35 -14.30 4.87
N PRO A 535 -51.02 -14.40 5.05
CA PRO A 535 -50.45 -15.09 6.21
C PRO A 535 -50.08 -14.08 7.31
N ALA A 536 -50.60 -14.35 8.50
CA ALA A 536 -50.46 -13.57 9.72
C ALA A 536 -49.02 -13.47 10.26
N LEU A 537 -48.77 -12.37 10.98
CA LEU A 537 -47.50 -12.03 11.64
C LEU A 537 -47.36 -12.79 13.00
N PRO A 538 -46.18 -13.35 13.32
CA PRO A 538 -45.88 -13.90 14.65
C PRO A 538 -45.60 -12.81 15.72
N PRO A 539 -45.66 -13.14 17.03
CA PRO A 539 -45.83 -12.19 18.13
C PRO A 539 -44.57 -11.41 18.56
N GLU A 540 -44.81 -10.26 19.19
CA GLU A 540 -43.88 -9.19 19.58
C GLU A 540 -42.87 -9.59 20.70
N LYS A 541 -41.60 -9.20 20.53
CA LYS A 541 -40.65 -8.96 21.64
C LYS A 541 -40.38 -7.46 21.71
N ASP A 542 -40.81 -6.83 22.80
CA ASP A 542 -40.71 -5.40 23.03
C ASP A 542 -39.28 -4.97 23.41
N GLU A 543 -38.56 -4.36 22.46
CA GLU A 543 -37.53 -3.35 22.75
C GLU A 543 -37.81 -2.11 21.89
N LYS A 544 -38.45 -1.09 22.46
CA LYS A 544 -38.81 0.13 21.73
C LYS A 544 -37.58 1.00 21.46
N LYS A 545 -37.00 0.88 20.26
CA LYS A 545 -35.95 1.81 19.78
C LYS A 545 -36.59 2.86 18.87
N THR A 546 -36.26 4.14 19.04
CA THR A 546 -36.73 5.21 18.13
C THR A 546 -35.69 5.48 17.06
N GLY A 547 -36.12 5.79 15.84
CA GLY A 547 -35.24 6.15 14.73
C GLY A 547 -35.77 7.31 13.90
N VAL A 548 -34.88 8.01 13.19
CA VAL A 548 -35.21 9.16 12.33
C VAL A 548 -35.02 8.81 10.87
N VAL A 549 -36.02 9.12 10.04
CA VAL A 549 -35.99 8.91 8.59
C VAL A 549 -35.01 9.87 7.92
N THR A 550 -34.03 9.35 7.18
CA THR A 550 -33.00 10.16 6.49
C THR A 550 -33.33 10.45 5.02
N ALA A 551 -34.24 9.67 4.41
CA ALA A 551 -34.69 9.82 3.02
C ALA A 551 -35.82 10.85 2.88
N SER A 552 -35.86 11.58 1.75
CA SER A 552 -36.88 12.59 1.43
C SER A 552 -38.31 12.03 1.47
N ALA A 553 -38.49 10.81 0.96
CA ALA A 553 -39.71 10.00 1.07
C ALA A 553 -39.32 8.52 1.15
N LEU A 554 -39.72 7.84 2.22
CA LEU A 554 -39.38 6.45 2.52
C LEU A 554 -40.63 5.57 2.47
N ASN A 555 -40.68 4.66 1.51
CA ASN A 555 -41.80 3.73 1.36
C ASN A 555 -41.80 2.68 2.48
N ILE A 556 -42.92 2.58 3.19
CA ILE A 556 -43.21 1.55 4.19
C ILE A 556 -43.90 0.40 3.44
N ARG A 557 -43.40 -0.83 3.60
CA ARG A 557 -43.87 -2.00 2.86
C ARG A 557 -44.49 -3.06 3.77
N SER A 558 -45.36 -3.88 3.21
CA SER A 558 -46.02 -5.00 3.91
C SER A 558 -45.06 -6.11 4.37
N GLY A 559 -43.88 -6.23 3.77
CA GLY A 559 -42.86 -7.22 4.13
C GLY A 559 -41.42 -6.76 3.82
N PRO A 560 -40.39 -7.46 4.32
CA PRO A 560 -38.98 -7.11 4.13
C PRO A 560 -38.54 -7.39 2.69
N GLY A 561 -38.64 -6.38 1.83
CA GLY A 561 -38.23 -6.50 0.42
C GLY A 561 -38.89 -5.47 -0.48
N THR A 562 -38.23 -5.10 -1.58
CA THR A 562 -38.71 -4.07 -2.52
C THR A 562 -39.87 -4.50 -3.40
N LYS A 563 -40.16 -5.81 -3.47
CA LYS A 563 -41.29 -6.38 -4.21
C LYS A 563 -42.61 -6.37 -3.41
N ASN A 564 -42.55 -6.12 -2.10
CA ASN A 564 -43.74 -6.11 -1.25
C ASN A 564 -44.54 -4.81 -1.44
N LYS A 565 -45.88 -4.92 -1.31
CA LYS A 565 -46.82 -3.81 -1.47
C LYS A 565 -46.46 -2.65 -0.54
N ILE A 566 -46.49 -1.43 -1.07
CA ILE A 566 -46.30 -0.20 -0.28
C ILE A 566 -47.59 0.04 0.50
N VAL A 567 -47.46 0.18 1.82
CA VAL A 567 -48.56 0.40 2.77
C VAL A 567 -48.53 1.79 3.40
N GLY A 568 -47.47 2.57 3.15
CA GLY A 568 -47.37 3.96 3.60
C GLY A 568 -46.08 4.64 3.16
N VAL A 569 -45.91 5.92 3.49
CA VAL A 569 -44.70 6.70 3.18
C VAL A 569 -44.33 7.59 4.37
N ALA A 570 -43.06 7.57 4.79
CA ALA A 570 -42.51 8.44 5.83
C ALA A 570 -41.60 9.53 5.23
N LYS A 571 -41.73 10.78 5.69
CA LYS A 571 -40.92 11.91 5.20
C LYS A 571 -39.64 12.09 6.01
N LYS A 572 -38.61 12.72 5.41
CA LYS A 572 -37.33 13.03 6.06
C LYS A 572 -37.52 13.75 7.39
N GLY A 573 -36.72 13.38 8.38
CA GLY A 573 -36.71 13.98 9.72
C GLY A 573 -37.84 13.48 10.63
N LYS A 574 -38.76 12.64 10.14
CA LYS A 574 -39.83 12.09 10.97
C LYS A 574 -39.33 10.89 11.79
N LYS A 575 -39.86 10.78 13.01
CA LYS A 575 -39.53 9.71 13.95
C LYS A 575 -40.38 8.47 13.68
N VAL A 576 -39.76 7.30 13.78
CA VAL A 576 -40.40 5.99 13.67
C VAL A 576 -40.03 5.14 14.89
N THR A 577 -40.94 4.29 15.33
CA THR A 577 -40.61 3.27 16.33
C THR A 577 -40.11 2.04 15.60
N VAL A 578 -38.92 1.55 15.96
CA VAL A 578 -38.29 0.35 15.41
C VAL A 578 -38.46 -0.79 16.40
N HIS A 579 -39.04 -1.90 15.93
CA HIS A 579 -39.34 -3.07 16.76
C HIS A 579 -38.32 -4.18 16.57
N GLU A 580 -37.97 -4.50 15.32
CA GLU A 580 -37.01 -5.55 14.99
C GLU A 580 -36.29 -5.28 13.67
N LYS A 581 -35.17 -5.98 13.46
CA LYS A 581 -34.40 -5.97 12.21
C LYS A 581 -34.42 -7.36 11.58
N VAL A 582 -34.93 -7.46 10.36
CA VAL A 582 -34.97 -8.69 9.56
C VAL A 582 -34.15 -8.46 8.29
N GLY A 583 -32.95 -9.04 8.23
CA GLY A 583 -31.98 -8.74 7.17
C GLY A 583 -31.63 -7.25 7.13
N ASP A 584 -31.74 -6.63 5.96
CA ASP A 584 -31.51 -5.19 5.78
C ASP A 584 -32.74 -4.31 6.07
N TRP A 585 -33.83 -4.86 6.59
CA TRP A 585 -35.09 -4.16 6.81
C TRP A 585 -35.42 -4.02 8.30
N TYR A 586 -35.88 -2.84 8.71
CA TYR A 586 -36.48 -2.62 10.02
C TYR A 586 -37.99 -2.77 9.93
N ARG A 587 -38.58 -3.51 10.88
CA ARG A 587 -40.02 -3.44 11.16
C ARG A 587 -40.28 -2.22 12.03
N ILE A 588 -41.18 -1.36 11.57
CA ILE A 588 -41.47 -0.08 12.21
C ILE A 588 -42.96 0.14 12.41
N THR A 589 -43.29 1.05 13.34
CA THR A 589 -44.57 1.74 13.40
C THR A 589 -44.36 3.23 13.12
N TYR A 590 -45.16 3.78 12.20
CA TYR A 590 -45.17 5.21 11.87
C TYR A 590 -46.61 5.69 11.63
N ASN A 591 -47.08 6.65 12.44
CA ASN A 591 -48.46 7.18 12.36
C ASN A 591 -49.55 6.09 12.31
N GLY A 592 -49.41 5.03 13.14
CA GLY A 592 -50.35 3.90 13.17
C GLY A 592 -50.11 2.83 12.08
N ILE A 593 -49.32 3.12 11.05
CA ILE A 593 -48.97 2.15 9.99
C ILE A 593 -47.83 1.25 10.49
N LYS A 594 -48.10 -0.06 10.55
CA LYS A 594 -47.07 -1.10 10.80
C LYS A 594 -46.53 -1.61 9.46
N GLY A 595 -45.21 -1.69 9.31
CA GLY A 595 -44.58 -2.23 8.09
C GLY A 595 -43.06 -2.19 8.11
N TYR A 596 -42.43 -2.50 6.98
CA TYR A 596 -40.99 -2.64 6.85
C TYR A 596 -40.38 -1.50 6.03
N VAL A 597 -39.24 -0.97 6.50
CA VAL A 597 -38.43 0.03 5.79
C VAL A 597 -36.97 -0.41 5.74
N HIS A 598 -36.25 -0.02 4.69
CA HIS A 598 -34.85 -0.41 4.55
C HIS A 598 -33.96 0.34 5.57
N SER A 599 -33.10 -0.39 6.27
CA SER A 599 -32.35 0.09 7.43
C SER A 599 -31.38 1.22 7.13
N SER A 600 -30.88 1.32 5.90
CA SER A 600 -30.01 2.42 5.45
C SER A 600 -30.68 3.80 5.51
N TYR A 601 -32.00 3.86 5.65
CA TYR A 601 -32.77 5.10 5.68
C TYR A 601 -33.29 5.47 7.07
N ILE A 602 -32.92 4.73 8.11
CA ILE A 602 -33.29 5.00 9.50
C ILE A 602 -32.03 5.17 10.34
N LYS A 603 -31.89 6.33 10.99
CA LYS A 603 -30.85 6.61 11.99
C LYS A 603 -31.43 6.37 13.39
N LEU A 604 -30.96 5.37 14.12
CA LEU A 604 -31.43 5.03 15.47
C LEU A 604 -30.99 6.09 16.51
N GLU A 605 -31.88 6.46 17.43
CA GLU A 605 -31.59 7.32 18.59
C GLU A 605 -31.29 6.42 19.82
N GLN A 606 -30.20 6.69 20.54
CA GLN A 606 -29.84 5.98 21.77
C GLN A 606 -30.70 6.48 22.95
N SER A 607 -31.26 5.57 23.75
CA SER A 607 -32.04 5.88 24.96
C SER A 607 -31.14 6.42 26.07
N LYS A 608 -31.44 7.62 26.59
CA LYS A 608 -30.83 8.18 27.80
C LYS A 608 -31.50 7.60 29.04
N SER A 609 -30.71 7.02 29.95
CA SER A 609 -31.08 6.80 31.36
C SER A 609 -30.51 7.95 32.22
N SER A 610 -31.19 8.26 33.34
CA SER A 610 -31.11 9.51 34.11
C SER A 610 -30.18 9.47 35.35
N ALA A 611 -29.45 10.59 35.53
CA ALA A 611 -28.87 11.21 36.76
C ALA A 611 -27.59 10.65 37.43
N PRO A 612 -26.77 11.47 38.15
CA PRO A 612 -26.65 12.94 38.19
C PRO A 612 -25.29 13.47 37.67
N ALA A 613 -25.19 14.79 37.55
CA ALA A 613 -24.18 15.54 36.80
C ALA A 613 -22.75 15.57 37.40
N SER A 614 -21.75 15.50 36.52
CA SER A 614 -20.38 16.01 36.68
C SER A 614 -19.79 16.33 35.29
N PRO A 615 -18.83 17.27 35.19
CA PRO A 615 -18.93 18.37 34.23
C PRO A 615 -18.44 18.05 32.82
N SER A 616 -18.93 18.87 31.88
CA SER A 616 -18.64 18.88 30.45
C SER A 616 -17.13 18.76 30.11
N PRO A 617 -16.74 18.08 29.02
CA PRO A 617 -15.35 18.06 28.58
C PRO A 617 -14.94 19.49 28.20
N ALA A 618 -13.87 19.99 28.82
CA ALA A 618 -13.26 21.26 28.49
C ALA A 618 -12.81 21.27 27.02
N ALA A 619 -13.03 22.39 26.34
CA ALA A 619 -12.50 22.63 25.01
C ALA A 619 -10.98 22.40 25.00
N GLN A 620 -10.48 21.60 24.05
CA GLN A 620 -9.04 21.43 23.87
C GLN A 620 -8.42 22.76 23.42
N ILE A 621 -7.76 23.46 24.35
CA ILE A 621 -6.94 24.63 24.03
C ILE A 621 -5.63 24.12 23.43
N THR A 622 -5.36 24.47 22.18
CA THR A 622 -4.11 24.11 21.51
C THR A 622 -3.23 25.36 21.39
N ALA A 623 -2.02 25.33 21.95
CA ALA A 623 -1.01 26.38 21.78
C ALA A 623 0.27 25.79 21.19
N THR A 624 0.84 26.46 20.18
CA THR A 624 2.04 25.98 19.46
C THR A 624 3.15 27.00 19.55
N LEU A 625 4.34 26.57 20.00
CA LEU A 625 5.54 27.39 20.07
C LEU A 625 6.53 26.92 18.99
N ARG A 626 7.07 27.86 18.20
CA ARG A 626 8.00 27.56 17.10
C ARG A 626 9.43 27.90 17.49
N ARG A 627 10.40 27.24 16.87
CA ARG A 627 11.84 27.50 17.10
C ARG A 627 12.16 28.96 16.76
N GLY A 628 12.67 29.72 17.73
CA GLY A 628 12.97 31.17 17.59
C GLY A 628 11.95 32.14 18.21
N SER A 629 10.92 31.63 18.90
CA SER A 629 9.96 32.49 19.62
C SER A 629 10.63 33.33 20.72
N LYS A 630 10.18 34.58 20.87
CA LYS A 630 10.70 35.55 21.86
C LYS A 630 10.33 35.13 23.29
N GLY A 631 11.13 35.50 24.28
CA GLY A 631 10.92 35.13 25.69
C GLY A 631 9.56 35.52 26.28
N SER A 632 8.90 36.57 25.74
CA SER A 632 7.55 36.96 26.13
C SER A 632 6.48 35.95 25.72
N GLN A 633 6.62 35.28 24.57
CA GLN A 633 5.69 34.25 24.10
C GLN A 633 5.82 32.95 24.91
N VAL A 634 7.03 32.65 25.37
CA VAL A 634 7.30 31.53 26.29
C VAL A 634 6.68 31.79 27.66
N LYS A 635 6.84 33.02 28.20
CA LYS A 635 6.20 33.41 29.47
C LYS A 635 4.67 33.36 29.40
N ALA A 636 4.07 33.79 28.29
CA ALA A 636 2.63 33.73 28.08
C ALA A 636 2.12 32.28 28.03
N LEU A 637 2.85 31.37 27.37
CA LEU A 637 2.51 29.95 27.38
C LEU A 637 2.68 29.33 28.77
N GLN A 638 3.74 29.69 29.49
CA GLN A 638 3.97 29.21 30.86
C GLN A 638 2.84 29.64 31.80
N GLN A 639 2.39 30.89 31.72
CA GLN A 639 1.26 31.38 32.51
C GLN A 639 -0.05 30.68 32.16
N LEU A 640 -0.26 30.38 30.87
CA LEU A 640 -1.43 29.61 30.41
C LEU A 640 -1.39 28.15 30.88
N LEU A 641 -0.21 27.51 30.90
CA LEU A 641 -0.06 26.15 31.41
C LEU A 641 -0.29 26.09 32.92
N ASN A 642 0.29 27.04 33.67
CA ASN A 642 0.10 27.14 35.11
C ASN A 642 -1.38 27.40 35.48
N SER A 643 -2.10 28.23 34.72
CA SER A 643 -3.54 28.48 34.96
C SER A 643 -4.42 27.28 34.61
N LEU A 644 -3.91 26.35 33.81
CA LEU A 644 -4.54 25.07 33.48
C LEU A 644 -4.04 23.91 34.37
N GLY A 645 -3.17 24.17 35.34
CA GLY A 645 -2.69 23.19 36.33
C GLY A 645 -1.58 22.24 35.87
N TYR A 646 -0.82 22.61 34.84
CA TYR A 646 0.33 21.84 34.33
C TYR A 646 1.68 22.28 34.90
#